data_AF-A0A072P4U9-F1
#
_entry.id   AF-A0A072P4U9-F1
#
_cell.length_a   1.000
_cell.length_b   1.000
_cell.length_c   1.000
_cell.angle_alpha   90.00
_cell.angle_beta   90.00
_cell.angle_gamma   90.00
#
_symmetry.space_group_name_H-M   'P 1'
#
loop_
_entity.id
_entity.type
_entity.pdbx_description
1 polymer ?
#
loop_
_entity_poly.entity_id
_entity_poly.type
_entity_poly.pdbx_seq_one_letter_code
_entity_poly.pdbx_strand_id
1 'polypeptide(L)'
;MAGRNHLQQSARKQEKSRSSSPSHIFIQQTPSSYPRGGSKIVSSQARRFQSAGKRRRQEALAHQGAEYARSLVGWRSAASTPVSNEESPSFVSALNSADHRQVSLLNRVHASQTSSSTLAIKSPSQWEEDATPEGGDVARLTVAFSGGLRIDPFNTFPTSNARTVMHMVDYHIHVWGPHMSGFFDSCIGYNTQLDLCWPIAMQDEMLFDATIAVSRSAWLISHGHYAADDPFMLYHRGLALAKLYERINFTTSFAEVEVIFTIGRMLSISYMTNEREAFNLHIEAYQRLVEQYIDANPGTDISRINSNHLRCWKAVHAYRSERDHLRDPSMQGPPSSGGYLRQSPPSQGGFSKPKEKMIPAFPFVEANLTPGSLCLAGILHTLLVQQKSKKSLPRSRLAAELASLSDQISQILVCEDLSAVESQLCCGLVAFCLQLRCQSTNSGVSLPNEISSRLLDKSSILGFTTPPNVPPLSDVAQTFLNKKLRGLSDGSDLRVLVAWSALVMGSYLLQHLDGYVRRKGHVILVSLDLALRVGSGDESRFEDNSYITSGWNVLESNLKDQMGMFWHEELAERWKDDWITTIARQQRWAGTGLWIIGAPKTLDADGRQGGNEKVDVVEHLILKDARDTLPFVSRSPRGIGACWLEN
;
A
#
# COMPACT_ATOMS: atom_id res chain seq x y z
N MET A 1 -84.23 21.34 11.32
CA MET A 1 -83.91 22.46 10.42
C MET A 1 -82.77 22.05 9.51
N ALA A 2 -82.78 22.55 8.28
CA ALA A 2 -82.39 21.87 7.06
C ALA A 2 -80.89 21.76 6.74
N GLY A 3 -80.56 20.69 5.98
CA GLY A 3 -79.56 20.69 4.90
C GLY A 3 -78.26 19.95 5.22
N ARG A 4 -77.66 19.14 4.34
CA ARG A 4 -78.04 18.60 3.02
C ARG A 4 -76.94 17.57 2.70
N ASN A 5 -77.27 16.29 2.67
CA ASN A 5 -76.44 15.25 2.06
C ASN A 5 -76.79 15.17 0.59
N HIS A 6 -75.80 15.09 -0.31
CA HIS A 6 -76.06 14.55 -1.65
C HIS A 6 -74.85 13.78 -2.20
N LEU A 7 -75.12 12.50 -2.46
CA LEU A 7 -74.33 11.57 -3.25
C LEU A 7 -74.22 12.03 -4.71
N GLN A 8 -73.02 11.82 -5.28
CA GLN A 8 -72.74 10.92 -6.41
C GLN A 8 -73.83 10.76 -7.49
N GLN A 9 -73.52 11.18 -8.74
CA GLN A 9 -73.33 10.28 -9.90
C GLN A 9 -73.43 11.02 -11.25
N SER A 10 -72.62 10.50 -12.18
CA SER A 10 -72.92 10.27 -13.59
C SER A 10 -72.43 11.24 -14.67
N ALA A 11 -71.93 10.56 -15.71
CA ALA A 11 -71.28 11.01 -16.91
C ALA A 11 -72.25 11.61 -17.94
N ARG A 12 -71.73 12.48 -18.83
CA ARG A 12 -71.90 12.36 -20.30
C ARG A 12 -71.13 13.43 -21.06
N LYS A 13 -70.34 12.94 -22.03
CA LYS A 13 -70.09 13.43 -23.39
C LYS A 13 -70.14 14.95 -23.64
N GLN A 14 -69.00 15.50 -24.07
CA GLN A 14 -68.95 16.38 -25.24
C GLN A 14 -67.67 16.14 -26.04
N GLU A 15 -67.84 16.28 -27.35
CA GLU A 15 -66.97 15.92 -28.47
C GLU A 15 -66.60 17.21 -29.23
N LYS A 16 -65.51 17.18 -30.02
CA LYS A 16 -64.92 18.24 -30.89
C LYS A 16 -63.92 19.17 -30.16
N SER A 17 -62.74 19.50 -30.69
CA SER A 17 -62.30 19.66 -32.09
C SER A 17 -60.76 19.61 -32.21
N ARG A 18 -60.30 19.51 -33.46
CA ARG A 18 -58.91 19.38 -33.96
C ARG A 18 -58.04 20.65 -33.75
N SER A 19 -56.73 20.46 -33.51
CA SER A 19 -55.57 21.12 -34.16
C SER A 19 -54.31 20.95 -33.27
N SER A 20 -53.30 20.19 -33.70
CA SER A 20 -52.10 20.65 -34.41
C SER A 20 -51.20 21.59 -33.58
N SER A 21 -50.25 21.03 -32.81
CA SER A 21 -48.84 21.46 -32.61
C SER A 21 -48.22 20.75 -31.39
N PRO A 22 -46.94 20.30 -31.41
CA PRO A 22 -46.28 19.78 -30.22
C PRO A 22 -45.95 20.93 -29.27
N SER A 23 -46.68 21.03 -28.16
CA SER A 23 -46.37 21.97 -27.08
C SER A 23 -45.24 21.41 -26.22
N HIS A 24 -44.11 22.12 -26.19
CA HIS A 24 -43.07 21.89 -25.20
C HIS A 24 -43.65 22.14 -23.80
N ILE A 25 -43.63 21.11 -22.96
CA ILE A 25 -43.99 21.21 -21.55
C ILE A 25 -42.87 21.98 -20.84
N PHE A 26 -43.03 23.28 -20.68
CA PHE A 26 -42.26 24.05 -19.70
C PHE A 26 -42.90 23.83 -18.33
N ILE A 27 -42.22 23.06 -17.47
CA ILE A 27 -42.55 22.98 -16.06
C ILE A 27 -42.12 24.31 -15.44
N GLN A 28 -43.07 25.22 -15.24
CA GLN A 28 -42.85 26.45 -14.49
C GLN A 28 -42.71 26.09 -13.01
N GLN A 29 -41.47 26.03 -12.52
CA GLN A 29 -41.19 25.79 -11.11
C GLN A 29 -41.48 27.05 -10.30
N THR A 30 -42.49 27.00 -9.44
CA THR A 30 -42.75 28.06 -8.46
C THR A 30 -41.85 27.87 -7.23
N PRO A 31 -41.38 28.97 -6.59
CA PRO A 31 -40.47 28.93 -5.44
C PRO A 31 -40.97 28.15 -4.20
N SER A 32 -42.25 27.77 -4.17
CA SER A 32 -42.89 27.02 -3.08
C SER A 32 -42.80 25.50 -3.22
N SER A 33 -42.20 24.97 -4.28
CA SER A 33 -42.20 23.53 -4.61
C SER A 33 -40.95 22.73 -4.18
N TYR A 34 -40.14 23.23 -3.23
CA TYR A 34 -39.01 22.48 -2.69
C TYR A 34 -39.45 21.51 -1.56
N PRO A 35 -39.40 20.18 -1.74
CA PRO A 35 -39.54 19.25 -0.63
C PRO A 35 -38.25 19.27 0.22
N ARG A 36 -38.39 19.59 1.51
CA ARG A 36 -37.34 19.44 2.53
C ARG A 36 -37.05 17.95 2.75
N GLY A 37 -35.77 17.57 2.63
CA GLY A 37 -35.18 16.42 3.32
C GLY A 37 -35.49 15.04 2.73
N GLY A 38 -34.67 14.57 1.78
CA GLY A 38 -34.69 13.14 1.41
C GLY A 38 -33.92 12.72 0.15
N SER A 39 -33.60 13.64 -0.78
CA SER A 39 -33.12 13.25 -2.12
C SER A 39 -31.70 13.75 -2.49
N LYS A 40 -30.75 13.70 -1.56
CA LYS A 40 -29.32 13.93 -1.88
C LYS A 40 -28.57 12.63 -2.24
N ILE A 41 -29.03 11.48 -1.74
CA ILE A 41 -28.34 10.20 -1.95
C ILE A 41 -28.63 9.65 -3.35
N VAL A 42 -29.89 9.68 -3.80
CA VAL A 42 -30.31 9.13 -5.11
C VAL A 42 -29.77 9.97 -6.28
N SER A 43 -29.73 11.31 -6.14
CA SER A 43 -29.16 12.21 -7.15
C SER A 43 -27.64 12.07 -7.28
N SER A 44 -26.93 11.77 -6.18
CA SER A 44 -25.49 11.48 -6.21
C SER A 44 -25.18 10.13 -6.88
N GLN A 45 -26.00 9.10 -6.65
CA GLN A 45 -25.86 7.80 -7.30
C GLN A 45 -26.16 7.88 -8.80
N ALA A 46 -27.22 8.59 -9.21
CA ALA A 46 -27.54 8.79 -10.62
C ALA A 46 -26.42 9.54 -11.38
N ARG A 47 -25.81 10.57 -10.78
CA ARG A 47 -24.63 11.24 -11.37
C ARG A 47 -23.40 10.34 -11.44
N ARG A 48 -23.20 9.46 -10.44
CA ARG A 48 -22.12 8.46 -10.47
C ARG A 48 -22.34 7.39 -11.55
N PHE A 49 -23.56 6.92 -11.75
CA PHE A 49 -23.89 5.99 -12.84
C PHE A 49 -23.75 6.64 -14.23
N GLN A 50 -24.18 7.89 -14.39
CA GLN A 50 -24.01 8.63 -15.64
C GLN A 50 -22.54 8.91 -15.96
N SER A 51 -21.72 9.27 -14.95
CA SER A 51 -20.28 9.46 -15.13
C SER A 51 -19.54 8.14 -15.41
N ALA A 52 -19.92 7.04 -14.77
CA ALA A 52 -19.38 5.70 -15.09
C ALA A 52 -19.75 5.27 -16.53
N GLY A 53 -20.99 5.53 -16.97
CA GLY A 53 -21.41 5.28 -18.36
C GLY A 53 -20.65 6.14 -19.37
N LYS A 54 -20.41 7.42 -19.05
CA LYS A 54 -19.59 8.32 -19.86
C LYS A 54 -18.13 7.84 -19.94
N ARG A 55 -17.57 7.36 -18.82
CA ARG A 55 -16.22 6.78 -18.76
C ARG A 55 -16.09 5.52 -19.62
N ARG A 56 -17.02 4.55 -19.51
CA ARG A 56 -17.01 3.36 -20.36
C ARG A 56 -17.10 3.70 -21.86
N ARG A 57 -17.88 4.73 -22.21
CA ARG A 57 -17.94 5.23 -23.60
C ARG A 57 -16.64 5.90 -24.02
N GLN A 58 -16.02 6.69 -23.15
CA GLN A 58 -14.71 7.30 -23.42
C GLN A 58 -13.60 6.25 -23.54
N GLU A 59 -13.59 5.22 -22.69
CA GLU A 59 -12.67 4.08 -22.78
C GLU A 59 -12.89 3.29 -24.08
N ALA A 60 -14.13 3.02 -24.46
CA ALA A 60 -14.43 2.34 -25.72
C ALA A 60 -14.01 3.18 -26.95
N LEU A 61 -14.25 4.50 -26.91
CA LEU A 61 -13.80 5.42 -27.96
C LEU A 61 -12.27 5.55 -28.00
N ALA A 62 -11.60 5.54 -26.85
CA ALA A 62 -10.15 5.54 -26.76
C ALA A 62 -9.57 4.22 -27.28
N HIS A 63 -10.19 3.08 -26.99
CA HIS A 63 -9.83 1.78 -27.56
C HIS A 63 -10.00 1.76 -29.08
N GLN A 64 -11.13 2.26 -29.60
CA GLN A 64 -11.38 2.36 -31.03
C GLN A 64 -10.41 3.33 -31.72
N GLY A 65 -10.12 4.47 -31.08
CA GLY A 65 -9.13 5.45 -31.54
C GLY A 65 -7.71 4.88 -31.53
N ALA A 66 -7.36 4.08 -30.51
CA ALA A 66 -6.10 3.39 -30.43
C ALA A 66 -5.99 2.27 -31.47
N GLU A 67 -7.04 1.51 -31.75
CA GLU A 67 -7.09 0.52 -32.83
C GLU A 67 -6.97 1.18 -34.20
N TYR A 68 -7.65 2.31 -34.41
CA TYR A 68 -7.53 3.11 -35.63
C TYR A 68 -6.11 3.67 -35.79
N ALA A 69 -5.54 4.26 -34.75
CA ALA A 69 -4.16 4.76 -34.75
C ALA A 69 -3.14 3.64 -35.01
N ARG A 70 -3.34 2.45 -34.41
CA ARG A 70 -2.53 1.24 -34.69
C ARG A 70 -2.66 0.80 -36.15
N SER A 71 -3.86 0.84 -36.71
CA SER A 71 -4.09 0.50 -38.13
C SER A 71 -3.36 1.46 -39.09
N LEU A 72 -3.26 2.75 -38.74
CA LEU A 72 -2.57 3.76 -39.53
C LEU A 72 -1.05 3.55 -39.55
N VAL A 73 -0.48 2.95 -38.50
CA VAL A 73 0.97 2.64 -38.40
C VAL A 73 1.29 1.18 -38.76
N GLY A 74 0.35 0.46 -39.39
CA GLY A 74 0.55 -0.93 -39.83
C GLY A 74 0.57 -1.97 -38.69
N TRP A 75 0.24 -1.58 -37.46
CA TRP A 75 0.17 -2.49 -36.32
C TRP A 75 -1.15 -3.27 -36.37
N ARG A 76 -1.09 -4.51 -36.86
CA ARG A 76 -2.23 -5.45 -36.83
C ARG A 76 -2.12 -6.32 -35.58
N SER A 77 -3.20 -6.39 -34.78
CA SER A 77 -3.32 -7.37 -33.69
C SER A 77 -3.30 -8.79 -34.27
N ALA A 78 -2.48 -9.67 -33.71
CA ALA A 78 -2.33 -11.07 -34.15
C ALA A 78 -3.61 -11.93 -34.07
N ALA A 79 -4.71 -11.39 -33.54
CA ALA A 79 -6.00 -12.08 -33.44
C ALA A 79 -6.84 -12.05 -34.74
N SER A 80 -6.37 -11.39 -35.80
CA SER A 80 -7.09 -11.28 -37.08
C SER A 80 -6.25 -11.67 -38.29
N THR A 81 -5.70 -12.88 -38.29
CA THR A 81 -5.27 -13.54 -39.54
C THR A 81 -6.44 -14.31 -40.15
N PRO A 82 -6.99 -13.89 -41.31
CA PRO A 82 -7.79 -14.79 -42.13
C PRO A 82 -6.88 -15.84 -42.75
N VAL A 83 -7.31 -17.10 -42.70
CA VAL A 83 -6.67 -18.22 -43.40
C VAL A 83 -6.79 -17.98 -44.90
N SER A 84 -5.65 -17.83 -45.58
CA SER A 84 -5.59 -17.86 -47.05
C SER A 84 -4.58 -18.90 -47.50
N ASN A 85 -5.07 -19.88 -48.25
CA ASN A 85 -4.34 -20.87 -49.03
C ASN A 85 -3.47 -20.21 -50.12
N GLU A 86 -2.40 -20.91 -50.50
CA GLU A 86 -1.77 -21.05 -51.85
C GLU A 86 -1.69 -19.80 -52.75
N GLU A 87 -0.56 -19.37 -53.31
CA GLU A 87 0.43 -20.08 -54.13
C GLU A 87 1.59 -19.10 -54.41
N SER A 88 2.82 -19.62 -54.58
CA SER A 88 3.95 -18.84 -55.11
C SER A 88 3.96 -18.89 -56.64
N PRO A 89 4.53 -17.90 -57.35
CA PRO A 89 5.85 -18.18 -57.94
C PRO A 89 6.84 -17.00 -57.99
N SER A 90 8.10 -17.42 -58.18
CA SER A 90 9.39 -16.75 -58.36
C SER A 90 9.49 -15.55 -59.30
N PHE A 91 10.41 -14.62 -59.00
CA PHE A 91 11.32 -14.06 -60.01
C PHE A 91 12.67 -13.59 -59.44
N VAL A 92 13.67 -13.56 -60.31
CA VAL A 92 15.12 -13.65 -60.10
C VAL A 92 15.83 -12.30 -60.35
N SER A 93 16.87 -12.03 -59.54
CA SER A 93 18.10 -11.23 -59.74
C SER A 93 18.09 -9.86 -60.46
N ALA A 94 18.79 -8.88 -59.87
CA ALA A 94 20.08 -8.35 -60.38
C ALA A 94 20.48 -7.05 -59.65
N LEU A 95 21.72 -6.96 -59.14
CA LEU A 95 22.73 -5.97 -59.57
C LEU A 95 23.96 -5.98 -58.65
N ASN A 96 25.12 -6.14 -59.30
CA ASN A 96 26.47 -6.00 -58.78
C ASN A 96 26.97 -4.56 -58.97
N SER A 97 27.95 -4.20 -58.12
CA SER A 97 29.15 -3.41 -58.43
C SER A 97 29.03 -1.89 -58.62
N ALA A 98 29.73 -1.12 -57.79
CA ALA A 98 31.01 -0.49 -58.17
C ALA A 98 31.59 0.44 -57.08
N ASP A 99 32.91 0.42 -56.98
CA ASP A 99 33.85 1.28 -56.24
C ASP A 99 33.70 2.80 -56.47
N HIS A 100 34.10 3.63 -55.48
CA HIS A 100 35.27 4.54 -55.59
C HIS A 100 35.55 5.42 -54.34
N ARG A 101 36.78 5.22 -53.80
CA ARG A 101 37.86 6.15 -53.41
C ARG A 101 37.58 7.62 -52.95
N GLN A 102 38.14 7.88 -51.74
CA GLN A 102 39.14 8.90 -51.32
C GLN A 102 38.92 10.43 -51.39
N VAL A 103 39.66 11.07 -50.46
CA VAL A 103 40.21 12.46 -50.36
C VAL A 103 39.52 13.31 -49.28
N SER A 104 40.06 13.51 -48.07
CA SER A 104 41.25 14.25 -47.54
C SER A 104 40.95 15.67 -47.02
N LEU A 105 41.40 15.89 -45.78
CA LEU A 105 42.13 17.05 -45.24
C LEU A 105 41.42 18.35 -44.78
N LEU A 106 41.78 18.67 -43.52
CA LEU A 106 42.15 19.97 -42.93
C LEU A 106 41.06 21.02 -42.65
N ASN A 107 40.89 21.35 -41.37
CA ASN A 107 41.42 22.62 -40.89
C ASN A 107 41.65 22.65 -39.36
N ARG A 108 42.79 23.26 -39.00
CA ARG A 108 43.32 23.51 -37.66
C ARG A 108 43.51 25.02 -37.56
N VAL A 109 42.94 25.67 -36.56
CA VAL A 109 43.35 27.03 -36.13
C VAL A 109 43.35 27.09 -34.60
N HIS A 110 44.43 27.66 -34.07
CA HIS A 110 44.78 27.88 -32.66
C HIS A 110 43.99 29.04 -32.02
N ALA A 111 43.75 28.96 -30.69
CA ALA A 111 44.03 30.06 -29.75
C ALA A 111 43.91 29.62 -28.26
N SER A 112 45.07 29.60 -27.59
CA SER A 112 45.41 30.07 -26.22
C SER A 112 44.42 30.04 -25.03
N GLN A 113 44.80 29.22 -24.05
CA GLN A 113 45.02 29.49 -22.61
C GLN A 113 44.10 30.47 -21.85
N THR A 114 43.30 29.92 -20.91
CA THR A 114 43.20 30.41 -19.53
C THR A 114 43.01 29.21 -18.58
N SER A 115 43.86 29.14 -17.56
CA SER A 115 43.91 28.05 -16.58
C SER A 115 42.93 28.34 -15.44
N SER A 116 41.83 27.58 -15.37
CA SER A 116 41.00 27.44 -14.16
C SER A 116 40.66 25.97 -13.99
N SER A 117 40.97 25.42 -12.81
CA SER A 117 40.78 24.02 -12.47
C SER A 117 39.29 23.66 -12.39
N THR A 118 38.75 23.14 -13.48
CA THR A 118 37.43 22.50 -13.55
C THR A 118 37.61 20.99 -13.47
N LEU A 119 36.97 20.34 -12.49
CA LEU A 119 36.79 18.89 -12.46
C LEU A 119 36.03 18.49 -13.73
N ALA A 120 36.72 17.83 -14.66
CA ALA A 120 36.15 17.36 -15.91
C ALA A 120 35.20 16.19 -15.64
N ILE A 121 33.90 16.49 -15.54
CA ILE A 121 32.83 15.51 -15.62
C ILE A 121 32.82 15.00 -17.07
N LYS A 122 33.16 13.71 -17.28
CA LYS A 122 33.11 13.05 -18.60
C LYS A 122 31.70 13.20 -19.20
N SER A 123 31.61 13.55 -20.49
CA SER A 123 30.33 13.68 -21.17
C SER A 123 29.60 12.33 -21.24
N PRO A 124 28.25 12.31 -21.22
CA PRO A 124 27.44 11.08 -21.25
C PRO A 124 27.71 10.17 -22.47
N SER A 125 28.18 10.73 -23.59
CA SER A 125 28.47 9.98 -24.81
C SER A 125 29.64 8.99 -24.69
N GLN A 126 30.50 9.14 -23.68
CA GLN A 126 31.69 8.30 -23.53
C GLN A 126 31.45 7.03 -22.71
N TRP A 127 30.28 6.88 -22.10
CA TRP A 127 29.93 5.72 -21.26
C TRP A 127 29.31 4.56 -22.06
N GLU A 128 28.97 4.79 -23.33
CA GLU A 128 28.39 3.77 -24.22
C GLU A 128 29.46 2.88 -24.90
N GLU A 129 30.75 3.24 -24.90
CA GLU A 129 31.79 2.51 -25.64
C GLU A 129 32.66 1.54 -24.81
N ASP A 130 32.64 1.60 -23.47
CA ASP A 130 33.57 0.82 -22.62
C ASP A 130 33.05 -0.55 -22.13
N ALA A 131 31.98 -1.08 -22.75
CA ALA A 131 31.50 -2.44 -22.49
C ALA A 131 31.86 -3.40 -23.65
N THR A 132 33.14 -3.67 -23.85
CA THR A 132 33.60 -4.77 -24.73
C THR A 132 33.38 -6.13 -24.03
N PRO A 133 32.59 -7.06 -24.60
CA PRO A 133 32.62 -8.44 -24.18
C PRO A 133 33.79 -9.16 -24.84
N GLU A 134 34.69 -9.72 -24.04
CA GLU A 134 35.72 -10.64 -24.53
C GLU A 134 35.06 -11.88 -25.18
N GLY A 135 35.36 -12.09 -26.46
CA GLY A 135 35.54 -13.41 -27.07
C GLY A 135 34.29 -14.28 -27.29
N GLY A 136 33.68 -14.19 -28.47
CA GLY A 136 32.71 -15.17 -28.95
C GLY A 136 32.12 -14.82 -30.30
N ASP A 137 32.80 -15.24 -31.36
CA ASP A 137 32.47 -15.02 -32.77
C ASP A 137 31.14 -15.68 -33.15
N VAL A 138 30.04 -14.93 -33.08
CA VAL A 138 28.78 -15.22 -33.76
C VAL A 138 28.32 -13.92 -34.38
N ALA A 139 28.29 -13.87 -35.71
CA ALA A 139 27.80 -12.75 -36.51
C ALA A 139 26.34 -12.41 -36.13
N ARG A 140 26.15 -11.59 -35.11
CA ARG A 140 24.90 -10.92 -34.82
C ARG A 140 24.81 -9.71 -35.74
N LEU A 141 23.93 -9.84 -36.73
CA LEU A 141 23.37 -8.72 -37.51
C LEU A 141 22.97 -7.60 -36.54
N THR A 142 23.84 -6.62 -36.41
CA THR A 142 23.56 -5.38 -35.70
C THR A 142 22.83 -4.49 -36.68
N VAL A 143 21.55 -4.76 -36.90
CA VAL A 143 20.67 -3.83 -37.60
C VAL A 143 20.40 -2.69 -36.61
N ALA A 144 21.11 -1.58 -36.79
CA ALA A 144 20.77 -0.34 -36.13
C ALA A 144 19.35 0.06 -36.55
N PHE A 145 18.37 -0.14 -35.67
CA PHE A 145 17.03 0.43 -35.83
C PHE A 145 17.11 1.96 -35.60
N SER A 146 17.65 2.69 -36.58
CA SER A 146 17.66 4.16 -36.64
C SER A 146 16.35 4.75 -37.19
N GLY A 147 15.22 4.05 -37.02
CA GLY A 147 13.98 4.37 -37.75
C GLY A 147 12.68 4.13 -36.98
N GLY A 148 12.64 4.36 -35.67
CA GLY A 148 11.38 4.37 -34.92
C GLY A 148 10.70 5.75 -34.96
N LEU A 149 9.37 5.79 -34.97
CA LEU A 149 8.48 6.99 -34.84
C LEU A 149 8.77 7.92 -33.63
N ARG A 150 9.81 7.62 -32.85
CA ARG A 150 10.30 8.42 -31.71
C ARG A 150 11.44 9.36 -32.05
N ILE A 151 11.98 9.29 -33.27
CA ILE A 151 12.84 10.34 -33.83
C ILE A 151 11.93 11.44 -34.40
N ASP A 152 10.91 11.82 -33.63
CA ASP A 152 10.11 13.00 -33.93
C ASP A 152 10.91 14.20 -33.42
N PRO A 153 11.39 15.10 -34.28
CA PRO A 153 12.17 16.28 -33.87
C PRO A 153 11.36 17.23 -32.97
N PHE A 154 10.06 17.02 -32.82
CA PHE A 154 9.19 17.78 -31.93
C PHE A 154 8.96 17.09 -30.56
N ASN A 155 9.45 15.86 -30.36
CA ASN A 155 9.40 15.15 -29.07
C ASN A 155 10.78 15.16 -28.40
N THR A 156 11.31 16.35 -28.12
CA THR A 156 12.52 16.48 -27.29
C THR A 156 12.14 16.39 -25.82
N PHE A 157 12.71 15.43 -25.10
CA PHE A 157 12.63 15.40 -23.64
C PHE A 157 13.36 16.60 -23.02
N PRO A 158 12.95 17.07 -21.82
CA PRO A 158 13.49 18.28 -21.21
C PRO A 158 15.01 18.32 -21.09
N THR A 159 15.67 17.19 -20.81
CA THR A 159 17.12 17.17 -20.58
C THR A 159 17.92 16.44 -21.63
N SER A 160 17.49 15.25 -22.07
CA SER A 160 18.25 14.44 -23.02
C SER A 160 17.36 13.45 -23.76
N ASN A 161 17.63 13.29 -25.05
CA ASN A 161 17.03 12.26 -25.90
C ASN A 161 17.91 11.01 -26.04
N ALA A 162 18.88 10.82 -25.14
CA ALA A 162 19.70 9.62 -25.11
C ALA A 162 18.82 8.36 -25.01
N ARG A 163 19.23 7.29 -25.68
CA ARG A 163 18.47 6.03 -25.74
C ARG A 163 18.17 5.46 -24.35
N THR A 164 19.10 5.62 -23.41
CA THR A 164 18.95 5.23 -22.00
C THR A 164 17.83 6.00 -21.28
N VAL A 165 17.72 7.32 -21.53
CA VAL A 165 16.63 8.15 -21.01
C VAL A 165 15.29 7.71 -21.59
N MET A 166 15.22 7.49 -22.91
CA MET A 166 14.01 7.01 -23.58
C MET A 166 13.51 5.68 -22.98
N HIS A 167 14.42 4.74 -22.73
CA HIS A 167 14.08 3.48 -22.08
C HIS A 167 13.51 3.71 -20.68
N MET A 168 14.08 4.61 -19.88
CA MET A 168 13.53 4.90 -18.55
C MET A 168 12.18 5.63 -18.61
N VAL A 169 11.95 6.46 -19.62
CA VAL A 169 10.62 7.03 -19.89
C VAL A 169 9.62 5.93 -20.21
N ASP A 170 9.97 4.98 -21.06
CA ASP A 170 9.10 3.86 -21.38
C ASP A 170 8.78 3.02 -20.15
N TYR A 171 9.81 2.71 -19.36
CA TYR A 171 9.62 1.98 -18.11
C TYR A 171 8.73 2.77 -17.15
N HIS A 172 8.88 4.09 -17.08
CA HIS A 172 8.02 4.95 -16.29
C HIS A 172 6.55 4.82 -16.70
N ILE A 173 6.27 4.99 -17.99
CA ILE A 173 4.91 5.02 -18.54
C ILE A 173 4.24 3.65 -18.48
N HIS A 174 4.96 2.59 -18.82
CA HIS A 174 4.36 1.26 -19.01
C HIS A 174 4.43 0.37 -17.78
N VAL A 175 5.38 0.62 -16.86
CA VAL A 175 5.62 -0.24 -15.70
C VAL A 175 5.45 0.52 -14.41
N TRP A 176 6.28 1.53 -14.15
CA TRP A 176 6.34 2.19 -12.84
C TRP A 176 5.07 3.00 -12.51
N GLY A 177 4.63 3.88 -13.40
CA GLY A 177 3.44 4.71 -13.22
C GLY A 177 2.18 3.88 -12.98
N PRO A 178 1.87 2.88 -13.83
CA PRO A 178 0.75 1.95 -13.60
C PRO A 178 0.89 1.19 -12.27
N HIS A 179 2.09 0.72 -11.93
CA HIS A 179 2.34 0.04 -10.66
C HIS A 179 2.04 0.96 -9.47
N MET A 180 2.47 2.23 -9.54
CA MET A 180 2.29 3.23 -8.48
C MET A 180 0.85 3.73 -8.33
N SER A 181 0.01 3.59 -9.36
CA SER A 181 -1.40 4.00 -9.32
C SER A 181 -2.22 3.32 -8.22
N GLY A 182 -1.90 2.06 -7.92
CA GLY A 182 -2.52 1.33 -6.83
C GLY A 182 -2.15 1.88 -5.46
N PHE A 183 -1.00 2.56 -5.33
CA PHE A 183 -0.43 2.96 -4.06
C PHE A 183 -0.92 4.33 -3.56
N PHE A 184 -1.17 5.27 -4.44
CA PHE A 184 -1.39 6.63 -3.97
C PHE A 184 -2.69 7.25 -4.44
N ASP A 185 -3.38 6.59 -5.39
CA ASP A 185 -4.35 7.29 -6.24
C ASP A 185 -5.81 6.90 -5.98
N SER A 186 -6.08 6.21 -4.86
CA SER A 186 -7.43 5.80 -4.44
C SER A 186 -8.38 6.99 -4.16
N CYS A 187 -7.84 8.21 -4.14
CA CYS A 187 -8.56 9.44 -3.85
C CYS A 187 -9.33 10.02 -5.04
N ILE A 188 -8.86 9.83 -6.28
CA ILE A 188 -9.39 10.57 -7.45
C ILE A 188 -9.81 9.66 -8.61
N GLY A 189 -9.38 8.39 -8.61
CA GLY A 189 -9.87 7.39 -9.56
C GLY A 189 -9.32 7.55 -10.98
N TYR A 190 -8.12 8.11 -11.08
CA TYR A 190 -7.22 8.11 -12.23
C TYR A 190 -5.78 7.84 -11.74
N ASN A 191 -4.84 7.57 -12.62
CA ASN A 191 -3.45 7.30 -12.26
C ASN A 191 -2.70 8.62 -12.11
N THR A 192 -2.57 9.14 -10.90
CA THR A 192 -1.89 10.42 -10.63
C THR A 192 -0.49 10.47 -11.21
N GLN A 193 0.21 9.33 -11.24
CA GLN A 193 1.57 9.30 -11.78
C GLN A 193 1.60 9.62 -13.28
N LEU A 194 0.68 9.05 -14.05
CA LEU A 194 0.63 9.23 -15.51
C LEU A 194 -0.24 10.41 -15.95
N ASP A 195 -1.35 10.64 -15.27
CA ASP A 195 -2.35 11.63 -15.68
C ASP A 195 -2.04 13.03 -15.11
N LEU A 196 -1.24 13.12 -14.04
CA LEU A 196 -0.87 14.39 -13.42
C LEU A 196 0.65 14.59 -13.36
N CYS A 197 1.40 13.73 -12.68
CA CYS A 197 2.83 13.95 -12.44
C CYS A 197 3.64 13.91 -13.73
N TRP A 198 3.34 12.99 -14.65
CA TRP A 198 4.09 12.85 -15.90
C TRP A 198 3.98 14.08 -16.83
N PRO A 199 2.78 14.63 -17.12
CA PRO A 199 2.66 15.88 -17.88
C PRO A 199 3.41 17.07 -17.27
N ILE A 200 3.47 17.16 -15.94
CA ILE A 200 4.23 18.20 -15.23
C ILE A 200 5.73 17.95 -15.36
N ALA A 201 6.17 16.69 -15.20
CA ALA A 201 7.57 16.31 -15.39
C ALA A 201 8.06 16.62 -16.81
N MET A 202 7.22 16.47 -17.83
CA MET A 202 7.56 16.83 -19.21
C MET A 202 7.75 18.34 -19.44
N GLN A 203 7.34 19.19 -18.50
CA GLN A 203 7.46 20.64 -18.58
C GLN A 203 8.56 21.20 -17.66
N ASP A 204 9.11 20.38 -16.77
CA ASP A 204 10.07 20.80 -15.74
C ASP A 204 11.27 19.86 -15.69
N GLU A 205 12.45 20.36 -16.06
CA GLU A 205 13.66 19.54 -16.15
C GLU A 205 14.06 18.88 -14.82
N MET A 206 13.86 19.58 -13.69
CA MET A 206 14.20 19.08 -12.36
C MET A 206 13.34 17.86 -12.00
N LEU A 207 12.02 17.98 -12.16
CA LEU A 207 11.09 16.88 -11.92
C LEU A 207 11.28 15.77 -12.96
N PHE A 208 11.62 16.10 -14.21
CA PHE A 208 11.95 15.12 -15.24
C PHE A 208 13.13 14.24 -14.81
N ASP A 209 14.27 14.85 -14.48
CA ASP A 209 15.48 14.12 -14.05
C ASP A 209 15.21 13.26 -12.80
N ALA A 210 14.47 13.81 -11.82
CA ALA A 210 14.04 13.05 -10.64
C ALA A 210 13.16 11.85 -11.00
N THR A 211 12.31 11.99 -12.02
CA THR A 211 11.44 10.94 -12.55
C THR A 211 12.23 9.87 -13.30
N ILE A 212 13.30 10.23 -14.01
CA ILE A 212 14.22 9.27 -14.62
C ILE A 212 14.98 8.49 -13.54
N ALA A 213 15.53 9.18 -12.54
CA ALA A 213 16.30 8.55 -11.46
C ALA A 213 15.45 7.56 -10.64
N VAL A 214 14.21 7.91 -10.29
CA VAL A 214 13.30 6.99 -9.57
C VAL A 214 12.93 5.78 -10.43
N SER A 215 12.72 5.98 -11.73
CA SER A 215 12.36 4.89 -12.65
C SER A 215 13.53 3.93 -12.85
N ARG A 216 14.76 4.45 -12.96
CA ARG A 216 15.99 3.66 -12.99
C ARG A 216 16.20 2.87 -11.71
N SER A 217 15.98 3.50 -10.56
CA SER A 217 16.07 2.83 -9.25
C SER A 217 15.12 1.65 -9.16
N ALA A 218 13.86 1.85 -9.54
CA ALA A 218 12.85 0.80 -9.56
C ALA A 218 13.20 -0.33 -10.53
N TRP A 219 13.68 0.01 -11.73
CA TRP A 219 14.13 -0.98 -12.71
C TRP A 219 15.29 -1.83 -12.16
N LEU A 220 16.30 -1.23 -11.55
CA LEU A 220 17.44 -1.97 -10.99
C LEU A 220 17.00 -2.95 -9.90
N ILE A 221 16.19 -2.49 -8.95
CA ILE A 221 15.69 -3.32 -7.86
C ILE A 221 14.87 -4.48 -8.39
N SER A 222 14.06 -4.26 -9.43
CA SER A 222 13.30 -5.35 -10.05
C SER A 222 14.16 -6.44 -10.69
N HIS A 223 15.39 -6.11 -11.06
CA HIS A 223 16.35 -7.04 -11.64
C HIS A 223 17.34 -7.58 -10.59
N GLY A 224 17.13 -7.28 -9.29
CA GLY A 224 18.02 -7.70 -8.21
C GLY A 224 19.35 -6.94 -8.18
N HIS A 225 19.42 -5.76 -8.77
CA HIS A 225 20.60 -4.90 -8.77
C HIS A 225 20.52 -3.84 -7.67
N TYR A 226 21.68 -3.48 -7.11
CA TYR A 226 21.79 -2.39 -6.14
C TYR A 226 21.66 -1.04 -6.85
N ALA A 227 20.57 -0.32 -6.54
CA ALA A 227 20.31 0.97 -7.18
C ALA A 227 21.30 2.06 -6.74
N ALA A 228 21.83 1.99 -5.51
CA ALA A 228 22.67 3.03 -4.92
C ALA A 228 23.97 3.31 -5.70
N ASP A 229 24.51 2.29 -6.39
CA ASP A 229 25.79 2.39 -7.10
C ASP A 229 25.63 2.61 -8.61
N ASP A 230 24.41 2.71 -9.13
CA ASP A 230 24.17 2.87 -10.57
C ASP A 230 24.52 4.30 -11.03
N PRO A 231 25.52 4.46 -11.92
CA PRO A 231 25.97 5.79 -12.33
C PRO A 231 24.88 6.61 -13.03
N PHE A 232 24.01 5.94 -13.79
CA PHE A 232 22.95 6.61 -14.54
C PHE A 232 21.85 7.17 -13.61
N MET A 233 21.46 6.39 -12.60
CA MET A 233 20.58 6.85 -11.52
C MET A 233 21.20 8.03 -10.77
N LEU A 234 22.45 7.89 -10.32
CA LEU A 234 23.16 8.92 -9.56
C LEU A 234 23.33 10.22 -10.36
N TYR A 235 23.60 10.11 -11.66
CA TYR A 235 23.72 11.25 -12.56
C TYR A 235 22.42 12.07 -12.61
N HIS A 236 21.28 11.45 -12.93
CA HIS A 236 19.99 12.16 -12.99
C HIS A 236 19.53 12.63 -11.61
N ARG A 237 19.79 11.85 -10.54
CA ARG A 237 19.55 12.31 -9.16
C ARG A 237 20.34 13.59 -8.85
N GLY A 238 21.62 13.62 -9.23
CA GLY A 238 22.50 14.78 -9.05
C GLY A 238 22.02 16.02 -9.82
N LEU A 239 21.60 15.85 -11.08
CA LEU A 239 21.02 16.94 -11.88
C LEU A 239 19.76 17.52 -11.24
N ALA A 240 18.84 16.65 -10.81
CA ALA A 240 17.61 17.07 -10.14
C ALA A 240 17.89 17.80 -8.82
N LEU A 241 18.82 17.30 -8.01
CA LEU A 241 19.20 17.97 -6.76
C LEU A 241 19.85 19.33 -7.02
N ALA A 242 20.75 19.45 -8.00
CA ALA A 242 21.39 20.73 -8.34
C ALA A 242 20.35 21.80 -8.72
N LYS A 243 19.38 21.44 -9.59
CA LYS A 243 18.29 22.34 -10.00
C LYS A 243 17.34 22.65 -8.85
N LEU A 244 17.07 21.68 -7.97
CA LEU A 244 16.27 21.89 -6.76
C LEU A 244 16.95 22.89 -5.82
N TYR A 245 18.25 22.77 -5.60
CA TYR A 245 19.03 23.72 -4.80
C TYR A 245 18.99 25.12 -5.39
N GLU A 246 19.18 25.25 -6.71
CA GLU A 246 19.07 26.53 -7.41
C GLU A 246 17.68 27.15 -7.18
N ARG A 247 16.61 26.38 -7.45
CA ARG A 247 15.24 26.87 -7.33
C ARG A 247 14.88 27.29 -5.89
N ILE A 248 15.30 26.52 -4.90
CA ILE A 248 15.10 26.85 -3.48
C ILE A 248 15.84 28.16 -3.11
N ASN A 249 17.04 28.40 -3.66
CA ASN A 249 17.81 29.60 -3.32
C ASN A 249 17.33 30.87 -4.04
N PHE A 250 16.74 30.75 -5.24
CA PHE A 250 16.37 31.90 -6.06
C PHE A 250 14.86 32.22 -6.05
N THR A 251 13.99 31.26 -5.72
CA THR A 251 12.54 31.47 -5.76
C THR A 251 11.99 31.86 -4.39
N THR A 252 11.16 32.92 -4.35
CA THR A 252 10.51 33.38 -3.10
C THR A 252 9.36 32.46 -2.64
N SER A 253 8.83 31.63 -3.53
CA SER A 253 7.77 30.64 -3.24
C SER A 253 8.35 29.22 -3.22
N PHE A 254 8.38 28.61 -2.04
CA PHE A 254 8.93 27.25 -1.85
C PHE A 254 7.92 26.13 -2.15
N ALA A 255 6.62 26.43 -2.20
CA ALA A 255 5.54 25.44 -2.30
C ALA A 255 5.02 25.26 -3.73
N GLU A 256 5.91 25.16 -4.72
CA GLU A 256 5.53 24.83 -6.10
C GLU A 256 5.28 23.32 -6.25
N VAL A 257 4.37 22.94 -7.16
CA VAL A 257 3.95 21.54 -7.33
C VAL A 257 5.12 20.66 -7.82
N GLU A 258 5.94 21.21 -8.71
CA GLU A 258 7.14 20.61 -9.29
C GLU A 258 8.17 20.28 -8.19
N VAL A 259 8.36 21.20 -7.26
CA VAL A 259 9.26 21.06 -6.10
C VAL A 259 8.76 19.95 -5.17
N ILE A 260 7.47 19.97 -4.84
CA ILE A 260 6.83 18.95 -3.98
C ILE A 260 6.98 17.56 -4.60
N PHE A 261 6.66 17.41 -5.90
CA PHE A 261 6.79 16.12 -6.57
C PHE A 261 8.23 15.68 -6.72
N THR A 262 9.17 16.59 -6.95
CA THR A 262 10.61 16.29 -7.00
C THR A 262 11.09 15.72 -5.68
N ILE A 263 10.76 16.37 -4.56
CA ILE A 263 11.13 15.86 -3.22
C ILE A 263 10.43 14.53 -2.93
N GLY A 264 9.18 14.35 -3.38
CA GLY A 264 8.50 13.06 -3.33
C GLY A 264 9.23 11.94 -4.10
N ARG A 265 9.86 12.27 -5.25
CA ARG A 265 10.72 11.33 -5.99
C ARG A 265 12.01 11.03 -5.23
N MET A 266 12.66 12.06 -4.67
CA MET A 266 13.89 11.88 -3.86
C MET A 266 13.65 11.01 -2.62
N LEU A 267 12.48 11.19 -1.98
CA LEU A 267 12.02 10.34 -0.90
C LEU A 267 11.85 8.89 -1.34
N SER A 268 11.24 8.68 -2.52
CA SER A 268 11.08 7.33 -3.11
C SER A 268 12.42 6.69 -3.45
N ILE A 269 13.36 7.45 -4.00
CA ILE A 269 14.73 6.98 -4.29
C ILE A 269 15.43 6.56 -3.00
N SER A 270 15.45 7.43 -1.98
CA SER A 270 16.10 7.13 -0.70
C SER A 270 15.46 5.96 0.03
N TYR A 271 14.14 5.79 -0.12
CA TYR A 271 13.43 4.60 0.34
C TYR A 271 13.95 3.34 -0.34
N MET A 272 14.07 3.39 -1.67
CA MET A 272 14.49 2.30 -2.54
C MET A 272 15.97 1.96 -2.42
N THR A 273 16.85 2.92 -2.19
CA THR A 273 18.29 2.72 -2.01
C THR A 273 18.67 2.44 -0.54
N ASN A 274 17.68 2.41 0.37
CA ASN A 274 17.88 2.23 1.80
C ASN A 274 18.81 3.28 2.45
N GLU A 275 18.82 4.50 1.92
CA GLU A 275 19.57 5.64 2.49
C GLU A 275 18.76 6.30 3.60
N ARG A 276 18.99 5.87 4.85
CA ARG A 276 18.18 6.28 6.01
C ARG A 276 18.21 7.78 6.27
N GLU A 277 19.40 8.38 6.23
CA GLU A 277 19.60 9.81 6.53
C GLU A 277 18.94 10.68 5.46
N ALA A 278 19.12 10.33 4.18
CA ALA A 278 18.49 11.02 3.07
C ALA A 278 16.96 10.87 3.11
N PHE A 279 16.46 9.67 3.44
CA PHE A 279 15.04 9.42 3.60
C PHE A 279 14.43 10.33 4.69
N ASN A 280 15.06 10.42 5.86
CA ASN A 280 14.60 11.27 6.97
C ASN A 280 14.59 12.76 6.58
N LEU A 281 15.65 13.24 5.93
CA LEU A 281 15.73 14.62 5.47
C LEU A 281 14.64 14.93 4.43
N HIS A 282 14.39 14.02 3.49
CA HIS A 282 13.38 14.22 2.46
C HIS A 282 11.94 14.12 2.98
N ILE A 283 11.63 13.24 3.94
CA ILE A 283 10.28 13.19 4.52
C ILE A 283 9.96 14.44 5.33
N GLU A 284 10.93 14.98 6.06
CA GLU A 284 10.75 16.25 6.77
C GLU A 284 10.52 17.42 5.82
N ALA A 285 11.33 17.51 4.76
CA ALA A 285 11.15 18.53 3.73
C ALA A 285 9.80 18.38 3.02
N TYR A 286 9.44 17.15 2.63
CA TYR A 286 8.17 16.83 1.98
C TYR A 286 6.97 17.22 2.86
N GLN A 287 7.02 16.89 4.15
CA GLN A 287 5.97 17.23 5.11
C GLN A 287 5.73 18.75 5.16
N ARG A 288 6.79 19.54 5.38
CA ARG A 288 6.66 21.00 5.50
C ARG A 288 6.07 21.62 4.24
N LEU A 289 6.56 21.20 3.07
CA LEU A 289 6.11 21.73 1.78
C LEU A 289 4.66 21.34 1.46
N VAL A 290 4.28 20.09 1.73
CA VAL A 290 2.91 19.62 1.52
C VAL A 290 1.94 20.32 2.46
N GLU A 291 2.28 20.47 3.74
CA GLU A 291 1.44 21.17 4.73
C GLU A 291 1.25 22.63 4.30
N GLN A 292 2.33 23.34 3.96
CA GLN A 292 2.25 24.71 3.42
C GLN A 292 1.41 24.80 2.15
N TYR A 293 1.55 23.85 1.22
CA TYR A 293 0.78 23.82 -0.01
C TYR A 293 -0.71 23.59 0.24
N ILE A 294 -1.06 22.67 1.14
CA ILE A 294 -2.44 22.35 1.51
C ILE A 294 -3.11 23.58 2.12
N ASP A 295 -2.40 24.29 3.00
CA ASP A 295 -2.90 25.51 3.65
C ASP A 295 -3.13 26.63 2.63
N ALA A 296 -2.24 26.78 1.65
CA ALA A 296 -2.38 27.77 0.58
C ALA A 296 -3.43 27.38 -0.48
N ASN A 297 -3.65 26.08 -0.71
CA ASN A 297 -4.52 25.55 -1.77
C ASN A 297 -5.53 24.53 -1.25
N PRO A 298 -6.41 24.89 -0.28
CA PRO A 298 -7.30 23.93 0.35
C PRO A 298 -8.32 23.37 -0.65
N GLY A 299 -8.57 22.07 -0.59
CA GLY A 299 -9.62 21.39 -1.37
C GLY A 299 -9.29 21.11 -2.83
N THR A 300 -8.11 21.49 -3.33
CA THR A 300 -7.66 21.11 -4.68
C THR A 300 -7.36 19.61 -4.76
N ASP A 301 -7.44 19.05 -5.97
CA ASP A 301 -7.09 17.64 -6.20
C ASP A 301 -5.61 17.36 -5.84
N ILE A 302 -4.71 18.29 -6.13
CA ILE A 302 -3.28 18.20 -5.78
C ILE A 302 -3.10 18.17 -4.26
N SER A 303 -3.79 19.02 -3.51
CA SER A 303 -3.74 19.00 -2.04
C SER A 303 -4.26 17.69 -1.46
N ARG A 304 -5.30 17.09 -2.06
CA ARG A 304 -5.82 15.78 -1.65
C ARG A 304 -4.85 14.64 -1.95
N ILE A 305 -4.22 14.66 -3.13
CA ILE A 305 -3.16 13.73 -3.52
C ILE A 305 -1.99 13.82 -2.54
N ASN A 306 -1.45 15.01 -2.33
CA ASN A 306 -0.29 15.23 -1.48
C ASN A 306 -0.59 14.89 -0.02
N SER A 307 -1.79 15.18 0.48
CA SER A 307 -2.23 14.74 1.81
C SER A 307 -2.22 13.21 1.94
N ASN A 308 -2.72 12.51 0.92
CA ASN A 308 -2.70 11.05 0.90
C ASN A 308 -1.26 10.48 0.80
N HIS A 309 -0.43 11.05 -0.06
CA HIS A 309 0.99 10.69 -0.17
C HIS A 309 1.73 10.89 1.15
N LEU A 310 1.55 12.05 1.78
CA LEU A 310 2.17 12.38 3.05
C LEU A 310 1.73 11.42 4.15
N ARG A 311 0.44 11.06 4.21
CA ARG A 311 -0.06 10.04 5.14
C ARG A 311 0.65 8.69 4.94
N CYS A 312 0.80 8.25 3.69
CA CYS A 312 1.50 7.01 3.36
C CYS A 312 2.97 7.04 3.79
N TRP A 313 3.68 8.13 3.47
CA TRP A 313 5.08 8.27 3.84
C TRP A 313 5.29 8.43 5.34
N LYS A 314 4.40 9.13 6.07
CA LYS A 314 4.45 9.22 7.53
C LYS A 314 4.35 7.83 8.18
N ALA A 315 3.50 6.96 7.64
CA ALA A 315 3.36 5.60 8.15
C ALA A 315 4.61 4.74 7.88
N VAL A 316 5.18 4.82 6.68
CA VAL A 316 6.46 4.15 6.36
C VAL A 316 7.59 4.68 7.23
N HIS A 317 7.68 5.99 7.41
CA HIS A 317 8.68 6.62 8.26
C HIS A 317 8.53 6.22 9.74
N ALA A 318 7.29 6.15 10.25
CA ALA A 318 7.04 5.66 11.61
C ALA A 318 7.46 4.20 11.79
N TYR A 319 7.19 3.36 10.80
CA TYR A 319 7.63 1.96 10.78
C TYR A 319 9.17 1.85 10.76
N ARG A 320 9.85 2.58 9.88
CA ARG A 320 11.33 2.58 9.80
C ARG A 320 12.02 3.16 11.03
N SER A 321 11.40 4.17 11.64
CA SER A 321 11.90 4.82 12.85
C SER A 321 11.51 4.08 14.13
N GLU A 322 10.74 2.98 14.02
CA GLU A 322 10.28 2.17 15.16
C GLU A 322 9.51 2.99 16.20
N ARG A 323 8.80 4.02 15.72
CA ARG A 323 8.10 4.96 16.59
C ARG A 323 6.97 4.26 17.33
N ASP A 324 6.94 4.45 18.63
CA ASP A 324 5.85 4.01 19.47
C ASP A 324 4.66 4.97 19.32
N HIS A 325 3.59 4.52 18.64
CA HIS A 325 2.42 5.38 18.39
C HIS A 325 1.67 5.76 19.65
N LEU A 326 1.75 4.91 20.69
CA LEU A 326 1.07 5.17 21.95
C LEU A 326 1.79 6.23 22.79
N ARG A 327 3.09 6.40 22.57
CA ARG A 327 3.92 7.35 23.31
C ARG A 327 4.28 8.61 22.55
N ASP A 328 4.10 8.66 21.23
CA ASP A 328 4.47 9.82 20.43
C ASP A 328 3.56 11.02 20.76
N PRO A 329 4.06 12.05 21.48
CA PRO A 329 3.24 13.18 21.87
C PRO A 329 2.84 14.04 20.65
N SER A 330 3.53 13.91 19.52
CA SER A 330 3.21 14.65 18.30
C SER A 330 1.94 14.15 17.60
N MET A 331 1.52 12.91 17.88
CA MET A 331 0.30 12.31 17.34
C MET A 331 -0.92 12.55 18.23
N GLN A 332 -0.70 12.88 19.50
CA GLN A 332 -1.75 13.41 20.36
C GLN A 332 -2.00 14.85 19.93
N GLY A 333 -2.91 15.04 18.96
CA GLY A 333 -3.31 16.36 18.49
C GLY A 333 -3.62 17.30 19.67
N PRO A 334 -3.56 18.63 19.47
CA PRO A 334 -3.76 19.60 20.54
C PRO A 334 -4.97 19.19 21.38
N PRO A 335 -4.82 19.06 22.71
CA PRO A 335 -5.80 18.43 23.57
C PRO A 335 -7.15 19.05 23.25
N SER A 336 -8.05 18.25 22.68
CA SER A 336 -9.37 18.74 22.31
C SER A 336 -9.98 19.31 23.58
N SER A 337 -10.29 20.60 23.60
CA SER A 337 -10.63 21.39 24.80
C SER A 337 -11.87 20.91 25.58
N GLY A 338 -12.43 19.75 25.26
CA GLY A 338 -13.57 19.13 25.94
C GLY A 338 -13.15 17.84 26.64
N GLY A 339 -12.77 17.96 27.91
CA GLY A 339 -12.57 16.82 28.80
C GLY A 339 -11.10 16.51 29.02
N TYR A 340 -10.47 17.27 29.93
CA TYR A 340 -9.38 16.70 30.70
C TYR A 340 -9.90 15.37 31.26
N LEU A 341 -9.40 14.25 30.75
CA LEU A 341 -9.12 13.11 31.59
C LEU A 341 -8.30 13.71 32.72
N ARG A 342 -9.00 14.08 33.80
CA ARG A 342 -8.40 14.40 35.07
C ARG A 342 -7.56 13.15 35.34
N GLN A 343 -6.27 13.23 35.04
CA GLN A 343 -5.26 12.35 35.58
C GLN A 343 -5.42 12.54 37.07
N SER A 344 -6.36 11.80 37.62
CA SER A 344 -6.44 11.58 39.03
C SER A 344 -5.06 11.02 39.33
N PRO A 345 -4.24 11.69 40.17
CA PRO A 345 -2.92 11.15 40.52
C PRO A 345 -3.16 9.68 40.82
N PRO A 346 -2.43 8.75 40.15
CA PRO A 346 -2.76 7.34 40.09
C PRO A 346 -3.20 6.97 41.48
N SER A 347 -4.50 6.75 41.65
CA SER A 347 -5.08 6.61 42.97
C SER A 347 -4.20 5.55 43.63
N GLN A 348 -3.56 5.89 44.75
CA GLN A 348 -2.78 4.95 45.54
C GLN A 348 -3.69 3.86 46.14
N GLY A 349 -4.72 3.41 45.43
CA GLY A 349 -5.09 2.01 45.40
C GLY A 349 -3.85 1.28 44.95
N GLY A 350 -2.95 1.06 45.92
CA GLY A 350 -1.69 0.42 45.69
C GLY A 350 -1.98 -0.83 44.90
N PHE A 351 -1.18 -1.07 43.86
CA PHE A 351 -0.86 -2.42 43.49
C PHE A 351 -0.51 -3.10 44.81
N SER A 352 -1.47 -3.81 45.39
CA SER A 352 -1.26 -4.54 46.61
C SER A 352 -0.24 -5.57 46.16
N LYS A 353 1.05 -5.28 46.43
CA LYS A 353 2.18 -6.10 46.00
C LYS A 353 1.70 -7.53 46.20
N PRO A 354 1.45 -8.28 45.11
CA PRO A 354 0.88 -9.60 45.26
C PRO A 354 1.82 -10.31 46.23
N LYS A 355 1.29 -10.73 47.39
CA LYS A 355 2.10 -11.39 48.42
C LYS A 355 2.91 -12.45 47.66
N GLU A 356 4.24 -12.35 47.69
CA GLU A 356 5.22 -13.16 46.96
C GLU A 356 5.13 -14.65 47.35
N LYS A 357 3.96 -15.25 47.20
CA LYS A 357 3.77 -16.67 47.28
C LYS A 357 4.07 -17.20 45.90
N MET A 358 5.30 -17.70 45.75
CA MET A 358 5.82 -18.51 44.65
C MET A 358 4.92 -18.42 43.41
N ILE A 359 5.20 -17.43 42.57
CA ILE A 359 4.69 -17.47 41.20
C ILE A 359 5.21 -18.80 40.64
N PRO A 360 4.34 -19.74 40.25
CA PRO A 360 4.79 -21.00 39.65
C PRO A 360 5.75 -20.65 38.52
N ALA A 361 6.91 -21.31 38.49
CA ALA A 361 8.01 -21.01 37.59
C ALA A 361 7.49 -20.75 36.18
N PHE A 362 7.40 -19.48 35.81
CA PHE A 362 7.06 -19.11 34.46
C PHE A 362 8.25 -19.55 33.60
N PRO A 363 8.03 -20.18 32.44
CA PRO A 363 9.13 -20.55 31.55
C PRO A 363 9.93 -19.33 31.04
N PHE A 364 9.50 -18.10 31.33
CA PHE A 364 10.12 -16.84 30.88
C PHE A 364 11.02 -16.14 31.91
N VAL A 365 11.33 -16.78 33.05
CA VAL A 365 12.12 -16.13 34.14
C VAL A 365 13.53 -15.71 33.66
N GLU A 366 14.04 -16.27 32.58
CA GLU A 366 15.34 -15.91 31.99
C GLU A 366 15.30 -14.72 31.01
N ALA A 367 14.10 -14.28 30.59
CA ALA A 367 13.93 -13.31 29.49
C ALA A 367 14.21 -11.83 29.85
N ASN A 368 14.73 -11.52 31.05
CA ASN A 368 15.01 -10.16 31.52
C ASN A 368 13.85 -9.16 31.32
N LEU A 369 12.61 -9.62 31.44
CA LEU A 369 11.41 -8.78 31.30
C LEU A 369 11.21 -7.88 32.52
N THR A 370 10.57 -6.73 32.33
CA THR A 370 10.22 -5.80 33.39
C THR A 370 9.32 -6.48 34.41
N PRO A 371 9.44 -6.12 35.70
CA PRO A 371 8.55 -6.64 36.74
C PRO A 371 7.07 -6.39 36.44
N GLY A 372 6.73 -5.30 35.75
CA GLY A 372 5.37 -4.95 35.34
C GLY A 372 4.76 -5.98 34.40
N SER A 373 5.46 -6.29 33.28
CA SER A 373 5.00 -7.28 32.31
C SER A 373 4.88 -8.68 32.91
N LEU A 374 5.84 -9.09 33.76
CA LEU A 374 5.79 -10.37 34.47
C LEU A 374 4.62 -10.47 35.45
N CYS A 375 4.34 -9.39 36.18
CA CYS A 375 3.23 -9.34 37.13
C CYS A 375 1.88 -9.52 36.40
N LEU A 376 1.68 -8.82 35.29
CA LEU A 376 0.46 -8.93 34.48
C LEU A 376 0.28 -10.33 33.89
N ALA A 377 1.35 -10.93 33.36
CA ALA A 377 1.32 -12.30 32.88
C ALA A 377 0.95 -13.27 34.01
N GLY A 378 1.49 -13.06 35.22
CA GLY A 378 1.14 -13.80 36.44
C GLY A 378 -0.33 -13.70 36.83
N ILE A 379 -0.92 -12.50 36.75
CA ILE A 379 -2.34 -12.26 37.01
C ILE A 379 -3.19 -12.99 35.96
N LEU A 380 -2.87 -12.84 34.68
CA LEU A 380 -3.57 -13.53 33.60
C LEU A 380 -3.51 -15.05 33.77
N HIS A 381 -2.34 -15.60 34.09
CA HIS A 381 -2.17 -17.01 34.37
C HIS A 381 -3.08 -17.48 35.51
N THR A 382 -3.16 -16.70 36.59
CA THR A 382 -4.04 -17.02 37.72
C THR A 382 -5.51 -17.08 37.28
N LEU A 383 -5.96 -16.14 36.44
CA LEU A 383 -7.31 -16.13 35.88
C LEU A 383 -7.57 -17.35 34.98
N LEU A 384 -6.62 -17.73 34.14
CA LEU A 384 -6.73 -18.91 33.27
C LEU A 384 -6.78 -20.22 34.07
N VAL A 385 -5.97 -20.35 35.12
CA VAL A 385 -6.02 -21.50 36.04
C VAL A 385 -7.38 -21.57 36.72
N GLN A 386 -7.90 -20.43 37.19
CA GLN A 386 -9.23 -20.37 37.79
C GLN A 386 -10.33 -20.76 36.80
N GLN A 387 -10.23 -20.33 35.54
CA GLN A 387 -11.16 -20.70 34.47
C GLN A 387 -11.16 -22.21 34.19
N LYS A 388 -9.98 -22.84 34.14
CA LYS A 388 -9.87 -24.31 33.91
C LYS A 388 -10.29 -25.12 35.15
N SER A 389 -10.05 -24.59 36.35
CA SER A 389 -10.52 -25.23 37.58
C SER A 389 -12.05 -25.13 37.60
N LYS A 390 -12.77 -26.26 37.58
CA LYS A 390 -14.25 -26.35 37.46
C LYS A 390 -15.07 -25.60 38.54
N LYS A 391 -14.44 -24.82 39.42
CA LYS A 391 -15.08 -23.82 40.28
C LYS A 391 -15.48 -22.63 39.39
N SER A 392 -16.64 -22.74 38.74
CA SER A 392 -17.12 -21.80 37.73
C SER A 392 -17.17 -20.37 38.27
N LEU A 393 -16.14 -19.59 37.97
CA LEU A 393 -16.24 -18.14 38.08
C LEU A 393 -17.39 -17.71 37.15
N PRO A 394 -18.36 -16.92 37.62
CA PRO A 394 -19.44 -16.45 36.75
C PRO A 394 -18.85 -15.77 35.51
N ARG A 395 -19.33 -16.12 34.31
CA ARG A 395 -18.80 -15.59 33.04
C ARG A 395 -18.77 -14.06 32.99
N SER A 396 -19.77 -13.42 33.60
CA SER A 396 -19.84 -11.96 33.74
C SER A 396 -18.69 -11.39 34.57
N ARG A 397 -18.30 -12.09 35.65
CA ARG A 397 -17.17 -11.72 36.49
C ARG A 397 -15.84 -11.93 35.76
N LEU A 398 -15.67 -13.04 35.06
CA LEU A 398 -14.48 -13.28 34.23
C LEU A 398 -14.33 -12.20 33.15
N ALA A 399 -15.41 -11.85 32.46
CA ALA A 399 -15.40 -10.79 31.44
C ALA A 399 -15.02 -9.41 32.03
N ALA A 400 -15.49 -9.10 33.24
CA ALA A 400 -15.13 -7.86 33.94
C ALA A 400 -13.67 -7.86 34.40
N GLU A 401 -13.16 -8.98 34.91
CA GLU A 401 -11.75 -9.13 35.32
C GLU A 401 -10.81 -9.04 34.10
N LEU A 402 -11.16 -9.68 32.97
CA LEU A 402 -10.41 -9.56 31.71
C LEU A 402 -10.44 -8.14 31.15
N ALA A 403 -11.57 -7.44 31.25
CA ALA A 403 -11.66 -6.04 30.85
C ALA A 403 -10.75 -5.14 31.70
N SER A 404 -10.78 -5.32 33.03
CA SER A 404 -9.90 -4.60 33.95
C SER A 404 -8.43 -4.90 33.70
N LEU A 405 -8.08 -6.15 33.40
CA LEU A 405 -6.72 -6.53 33.07
C LEU A 405 -6.26 -5.90 31.74
N SER A 406 -7.10 -5.91 30.71
CA SER A 406 -6.79 -5.26 29.44
C SER A 406 -6.54 -3.75 29.59
N ASP A 407 -7.27 -3.09 30.49
CA ASP A 407 -7.06 -1.69 30.86
C ASP A 407 -5.70 -1.51 31.55
N GLN A 408 -5.38 -2.35 32.54
CA GLN A 408 -4.08 -2.30 33.24
C GLN A 408 -2.90 -2.52 32.30
N ILE A 409 -2.99 -3.49 31.37
CA ILE A 409 -1.94 -3.73 30.37
C ILE A 409 -1.82 -2.53 29.43
N SER A 410 -2.93 -1.94 29.02
CA SER A 410 -2.93 -0.75 28.16
C SER A 410 -2.29 0.46 28.85
N GLN A 411 -2.52 0.64 30.15
CA GLN A 411 -1.87 1.68 30.94
C GLN A 411 -0.35 1.46 31.02
N ILE A 412 0.11 0.23 31.24
CA ILE A 412 1.55 -0.09 31.24
C ILE A 412 2.17 0.17 29.87
N LEU A 413 1.47 -0.19 28.79
CA LEU A 413 1.92 0.04 27.42
C LEU A 413 2.16 1.55 27.14
N VAL A 414 1.29 2.42 27.66
CA VAL A 414 1.36 3.87 27.49
C VAL A 414 2.37 4.53 28.45
N CYS A 415 2.46 4.06 29.70
CA CYS A 415 3.15 4.79 30.78
C CYS A 415 4.58 4.32 31.08
N GLU A 416 4.93 3.05 30.83
CA GLU A 416 6.24 2.50 31.20
C GLU A 416 7.22 2.50 30.04
N ASP A 417 8.53 2.62 30.29
CA ASP A 417 9.57 2.47 29.27
C ASP A 417 9.84 1.01 28.91
N LEU A 418 8.91 0.43 28.15
CA LEU A 418 9.02 -0.97 27.68
C LEU A 418 10.03 -1.11 26.53
N SER A 419 10.80 -2.20 26.56
CA SER A 419 11.56 -2.71 25.42
C SER A 419 10.64 -3.10 24.25
N ALA A 420 11.22 -3.34 23.07
CA ALA A 420 10.45 -3.75 21.89
C ALA A 420 9.68 -5.06 22.11
N VAL A 421 10.33 -6.06 22.72
CA VAL A 421 9.71 -7.36 23.03
C VAL A 421 8.59 -7.20 24.03
N GLU A 422 8.79 -6.43 25.11
CA GLU A 422 7.76 -6.18 26.12
C GLU A 422 6.56 -5.43 25.57
N SER A 423 6.81 -4.42 24.72
CA SER A 423 5.74 -3.69 24.02
C SER A 423 4.90 -4.64 23.15
N GLN A 424 5.54 -5.53 22.40
CA GLN A 424 4.86 -6.54 21.58
C GLN A 424 4.11 -7.57 22.43
N LEU A 425 4.71 -8.03 23.53
CA LEU A 425 4.06 -8.92 24.49
C LEU A 425 2.82 -8.28 25.10
N CYS A 426 2.91 -7.03 25.58
CA CYS A 426 1.78 -6.28 26.13
C CYS A 426 0.66 -6.12 25.10
N CYS A 427 0.97 -5.77 23.85
CA CYS A 427 0.00 -5.72 22.75
C CYS A 427 -0.68 -7.09 22.52
N GLY A 428 0.10 -8.18 22.50
CA GLY A 428 -0.41 -9.55 22.37
C GLY A 428 -1.33 -9.95 23.54
N LEU A 429 -0.96 -9.60 24.77
CA LEU A 429 -1.75 -9.84 25.97
C LEU A 429 -3.08 -9.05 25.96
N VAL A 430 -3.08 -7.79 25.51
CA VAL A 430 -4.33 -7.02 25.32
C VAL A 430 -5.26 -7.75 24.34
N ALA A 431 -4.74 -8.15 23.17
CA ALA A 431 -5.52 -8.90 22.18
C ALA A 431 -6.04 -10.23 22.74
N PHE A 432 -5.21 -10.95 23.49
CA PHE A 432 -5.59 -12.20 24.13
C PHE A 432 -6.73 -12.02 25.14
N CYS A 433 -6.64 -11.02 26.03
CA CYS A 433 -7.69 -10.70 26.98
C CYS A 433 -9.01 -10.35 26.29
N LEU A 434 -8.95 -9.61 25.19
CA LEU A 434 -10.12 -9.25 24.39
C LEU A 434 -10.73 -10.49 23.70
N GLN A 435 -9.92 -11.39 23.14
CA GLN A 435 -10.39 -12.66 22.57
C GLN A 435 -11.10 -13.54 23.60
N LEU A 436 -10.50 -13.72 24.79
CA LEU A 436 -11.09 -14.51 25.88
C LEU A 436 -12.39 -13.90 26.39
N ARG A 437 -12.46 -12.57 26.47
CA ARG A 437 -13.68 -11.86 26.84
C ARG A 437 -14.79 -12.11 25.82
N CYS A 438 -14.50 -11.99 24.52
CA CYS A 438 -15.46 -12.27 23.46
C CYS A 438 -15.95 -13.73 23.49
N GLN A 439 -15.06 -14.70 23.77
CA GLN A 439 -15.49 -16.10 23.94
C GLN A 439 -16.41 -16.28 25.15
N SER A 440 -16.08 -15.63 26.26
CA SER A 440 -16.87 -15.71 27.51
C SER A 440 -18.28 -15.15 27.35
N THR A 441 -18.47 -14.14 26.49
CA THR A 441 -19.79 -13.56 26.20
C THR A 441 -20.59 -14.37 25.17
N ASN A 442 -19.93 -15.00 24.20
CA ASN A 442 -20.61 -15.62 23.05
C ASN A 442 -21.07 -17.07 23.29
N SER A 443 -20.54 -17.76 24.30
CA SER A 443 -20.85 -19.18 24.61
C SER A 443 -22.29 -19.45 25.12
N GLY A 444 -23.21 -18.48 25.03
CA GLY A 444 -24.61 -18.64 25.46
C GLY A 444 -25.65 -18.57 24.33
N VAL A 445 -25.27 -18.11 23.14
CA VAL A 445 -26.21 -17.90 22.03
C VAL A 445 -25.75 -18.73 20.85
N SER A 446 -26.23 -19.98 20.76
CA SER A 446 -26.15 -20.77 19.54
C SER A 446 -26.99 -20.08 18.46
N LEU A 447 -26.39 -19.16 17.70
CA LEU A 447 -27.08 -18.57 16.56
C LEU A 447 -27.32 -19.68 15.52
N PRO A 448 -28.57 -19.88 15.05
CA PRO A 448 -28.85 -20.79 13.96
C PRO A 448 -28.05 -20.39 12.71
N ASN A 449 -27.37 -21.35 12.09
CA ASN A 449 -26.44 -21.16 10.96
C ASN A 449 -27.05 -20.46 9.72
N GLU A 450 -28.37 -20.24 9.65
CA GLU A 450 -29.05 -19.76 8.44
C GLU A 450 -29.20 -18.23 8.33
N ILE A 451 -28.87 -17.42 9.35
CA ILE A 451 -29.10 -15.95 9.33
C ILE A 451 -27.80 -15.14 9.05
N SER A 452 -26.68 -15.79 8.71
CA SER A 452 -25.36 -15.14 8.57
C SER A 452 -25.22 -14.11 7.45
N SER A 453 -26.16 -13.99 6.50
CA SER A 453 -25.96 -13.17 5.30
C SER A 453 -26.76 -11.86 5.21
N ARG A 454 -27.79 -11.59 6.04
CA ARG A 454 -28.77 -10.54 5.70
C ARG A 454 -29.14 -9.44 6.70
N LEU A 455 -28.53 -9.32 7.88
CA LEU A 455 -28.81 -8.16 8.76
C LEU A 455 -27.53 -7.41 9.15
N LEU A 456 -27.33 -6.29 8.46
CA LEU A 456 -26.38 -5.22 8.75
C LEU A 456 -26.76 -4.54 10.06
N ASP A 457 -26.22 -5.03 11.18
CA ASP A 457 -25.74 -4.18 12.28
C ASP A 457 -24.69 -4.94 13.12
N LYS A 458 -23.69 -5.49 12.43
CA LYS A 458 -22.69 -6.43 12.98
C LYS A 458 -21.81 -5.84 14.08
N SER A 459 -21.74 -4.52 14.23
CA SER A 459 -20.96 -3.87 15.28
C SER A 459 -21.52 -4.10 16.68
N SER A 460 -22.84 -4.20 16.81
CA SER A 460 -23.53 -4.38 18.10
C SER A 460 -23.54 -5.84 18.55
N ILE A 461 -23.53 -6.78 17.60
CA ILE A 461 -23.72 -8.22 17.85
C ILE A 461 -22.42 -8.91 18.27
N LEU A 462 -21.26 -8.46 17.77
CA LEU A 462 -19.99 -9.13 18.07
C LEU A 462 -19.31 -8.68 19.37
N GLY A 463 -19.92 -7.75 20.12
CA GLY A 463 -19.42 -7.37 21.46
C GLY A 463 -18.02 -6.74 21.45
N PHE A 464 -17.53 -6.24 20.31
CA PHE A 464 -16.23 -5.58 20.16
C PHE A 464 -16.17 -4.18 20.80
N THR A 465 -16.97 -3.90 21.83
CA THR A 465 -16.84 -2.64 22.57
C THR A 465 -15.52 -2.66 23.33
N THR A 466 -14.51 -2.01 22.74
CA THR A 466 -13.24 -1.75 23.41
C THR A 466 -13.53 -1.02 24.71
N PRO A 467 -12.96 -1.46 25.85
CA PRO A 467 -13.08 -0.73 27.10
C PRO A 467 -12.67 0.73 26.89
N PRO A 468 -13.32 1.71 27.56
CA PRO A 468 -13.12 3.14 27.30
C PRO A 468 -11.69 3.63 27.50
N ASN A 469 -10.87 2.89 28.25
CA ASN A 469 -9.50 3.23 28.57
C ASN A 469 -8.46 2.52 27.69
N VAL A 470 -8.87 1.56 26.86
CA VAL A 470 -7.95 0.89 25.93
C VAL A 470 -7.69 1.84 24.75
N PRO A 471 -6.42 2.12 24.40
CA PRO A 471 -6.09 2.93 23.25
C PRO A 471 -6.78 2.40 21.98
N PRO A 472 -7.00 3.25 20.97
CA PRO A 472 -7.54 2.79 19.70
C PRO A 472 -6.76 1.59 19.19
N LEU A 473 -7.47 0.51 18.84
CA LEU A 473 -6.84 -0.75 18.44
C LEU A 473 -5.93 -0.58 17.21
N SER A 474 -6.20 0.42 16.37
CA SER A 474 -5.34 0.85 15.27
C SER A 474 -3.94 1.25 15.71
N ASP A 475 -3.82 1.87 16.89
CA ASP A 475 -2.60 2.46 17.43
C ASP A 475 -1.80 1.39 18.19
N VAL A 476 -2.50 0.50 18.90
CA VAL A 476 -1.91 -0.72 19.47
C VAL A 476 -1.32 -1.59 18.35
N ALA A 477 -2.08 -1.82 17.27
CA ALA A 477 -1.62 -2.58 16.12
C ALA A 477 -0.45 -1.90 15.39
N GLN A 478 -0.46 -0.58 15.23
CA GLN A 478 0.66 0.15 14.63
C GLN A 478 1.92 0.07 15.50
N THR A 479 1.76 0.20 16.82
CA THR A 479 2.86 0.08 17.77
C THR A 479 3.48 -1.30 17.68
N PHE A 480 2.66 -2.36 17.65
CA PHE A 480 3.13 -3.72 17.45
C PHE A 480 3.94 -3.89 16.16
N LEU A 481 3.41 -3.40 15.03
CA LEU A 481 4.06 -3.46 13.73
C LEU A 481 5.41 -2.71 13.73
N ASN A 482 5.44 -1.51 14.29
CA ASN A 482 6.65 -0.66 14.30
C ASN A 482 7.81 -1.28 15.10
N LYS A 483 7.56 -2.26 15.98
CA LYS A 483 8.64 -3.00 16.67
C LYS A 483 9.28 -4.10 15.81
N LYS A 484 8.79 -4.33 14.59
CA LYS A 484 9.38 -5.21 13.55
C LYS A 484 9.68 -6.64 14.00
N LEU A 485 8.94 -7.15 15.00
CA LEU A 485 9.19 -8.49 15.57
C LEU A 485 10.63 -8.66 16.08
N ARG A 486 11.28 -7.58 16.55
CA ARG A 486 12.56 -7.64 17.26
C ARG A 486 12.42 -8.61 18.45
N GLY A 487 13.32 -9.57 18.58
CA GLY A 487 13.16 -10.71 19.48
C GLY A 487 13.12 -12.06 18.76
N LEU A 488 12.67 -12.11 17.49
CA LEU A 488 12.66 -13.38 16.74
C LEU A 488 14.06 -13.91 16.42
N SER A 489 15.01 -13.02 16.18
CA SER A 489 16.43 -13.38 15.96
C SER A 489 17.19 -13.61 17.27
N ASP A 490 16.59 -13.26 18.42
CA ASP A 490 17.21 -13.39 19.74
C ASP A 490 17.02 -14.83 20.27
N GLY A 491 17.30 -15.05 21.57
CA GLY A 491 17.20 -16.35 22.23
C GLY A 491 15.85 -17.06 21.99
N SER A 492 15.85 -18.40 22.12
CA SER A 492 14.67 -19.25 21.83
C SER A 492 13.39 -18.78 22.51
N ASP A 493 13.50 -18.31 23.74
CA ASP A 493 12.34 -17.98 24.58
C ASP A 493 11.70 -16.66 24.15
N LEU A 494 12.53 -15.66 23.81
CA LEU A 494 12.07 -14.38 23.25
C LEU A 494 11.41 -14.58 21.89
N ARG A 495 11.96 -15.49 21.07
CA ARG A 495 11.37 -15.84 19.78
C ARG A 495 9.96 -16.40 19.96
N VAL A 496 9.77 -17.33 20.90
CA VAL A 496 8.45 -17.91 21.18
C VAL A 496 7.47 -16.87 21.69
N LEU A 497 7.88 -15.98 22.60
CA LEU A 497 7.04 -14.90 23.11
C LEU A 497 6.56 -13.96 21.99
N VAL A 498 7.48 -13.50 21.13
CA VAL A 498 7.15 -12.61 20.02
C VAL A 498 6.29 -13.32 18.98
N ALA A 499 6.59 -14.58 18.66
CA ALA A 499 5.79 -15.38 17.73
C ALA A 499 4.36 -15.60 18.23
N TRP A 500 4.19 -15.94 19.51
CA TRP A 500 2.86 -16.05 20.14
C TRP A 500 2.13 -14.71 20.12
N SER A 501 2.80 -13.61 20.49
CA SER A 501 2.19 -12.28 20.52
C SER A 501 1.74 -11.83 19.14
N ALA A 502 2.55 -12.10 18.11
CA ALA A 502 2.21 -11.82 16.71
C ALA A 502 1.02 -12.65 16.23
N LEU A 503 0.99 -13.95 16.56
CA LEU A 503 -0.11 -14.84 16.19
C LEU A 503 -1.43 -14.35 16.82
N VAL A 504 -1.43 -14.13 18.13
CA VAL A 504 -2.62 -13.69 18.87
C VAL A 504 -3.12 -12.33 18.38
N MET A 505 -2.21 -11.34 18.27
CA MET A 505 -2.55 -10.00 17.81
C MET A 505 -3.05 -10.02 16.36
N GLY A 506 -2.33 -10.70 15.47
CA GLY A 506 -2.67 -10.81 14.06
C GLY A 506 -4.05 -11.41 13.84
N SER A 507 -4.35 -12.54 14.50
CA SER A 507 -5.65 -13.20 14.44
C SER A 507 -6.77 -12.35 15.06
N TYR A 508 -6.54 -11.69 16.19
CA TYR A 508 -7.56 -10.81 16.79
C TYR A 508 -7.94 -9.66 15.86
N LEU A 509 -6.94 -9.00 15.28
CA LEU A 509 -7.16 -7.88 14.35
C LEU A 509 -7.87 -8.34 13.07
N LEU A 510 -7.56 -9.53 12.56
CA LEU A 510 -8.20 -10.07 11.35
C LEU A 510 -9.72 -10.22 11.48
N GLN A 511 -10.20 -10.50 12.69
CA GLN A 511 -11.62 -10.65 12.98
C GLN A 511 -12.34 -9.31 13.18
N HIS A 512 -11.61 -8.19 13.16
CA HIS A 512 -12.16 -6.87 13.36
C HIS A 512 -13.00 -6.40 12.15
N LEU A 513 -14.03 -5.59 12.41
CA LEU A 513 -14.94 -5.09 11.36
C LEU A 513 -14.31 -3.99 10.51
N ASP A 514 -13.46 -3.16 11.12
CA ASP A 514 -12.70 -2.14 10.39
C ASP A 514 -11.63 -2.81 9.50
N GLY A 515 -11.77 -2.63 8.18
CA GLY A 515 -10.84 -3.14 7.18
C GLY A 515 -9.41 -2.64 7.36
N TYR A 516 -9.19 -1.45 7.95
CA TYR A 516 -7.86 -0.95 8.28
C TYR A 516 -7.20 -1.81 9.36
N VAL A 517 -7.85 -1.95 10.52
CA VAL A 517 -7.38 -2.81 11.60
C VAL A 517 -7.15 -4.25 11.13
N ARG A 518 -8.08 -4.80 10.33
CA ARG A 518 -7.96 -6.15 9.74
C ARG A 518 -6.69 -6.34 8.91
N ARG A 519 -6.36 -5.35 8.09
CA ARG A 519 -5.17 -5.39 7.24
C ARG A 519 -3.89 -5.37 8.06
N LYS A 520 -3.81 -4.61 9.16
CA LYS A 520 -2.68 -4.71 10.10
C LYS A 520 -2.52 -6.12 10.65
N GLY A 521 -3.62 -6.80 10.98
CA GLY A 521 -3.62 -8.20 11.39
C GLY A 521 -3.00 -9.12 10.33
N HIS A 522 -3.40 -8.93 9.07
CA HIS A 522 -2.80 -9.63 7.94
C HIS A 522 -1.29 -9.36 7.83
N VAL A 523 -0.86 -8.09 7.93
CA VAL A 523 0.57 -7.74 7.87
C VAL A 523 1.35 -8.44 8.98
N ILE A 524 0.86 -8.42 10.22
CA ILE A 524 1.52 -9.07 11.36
C ILE A 524 1.72 -10.57 11.12
N LEU A 525 0.68 -11.29 10.67
CA LEU A 525 0.78 -12.74 10.44
C LEU A 525 1.71 -13.08 9.28
N VAL A 526 1.73 -12.27 8.23
CA VAL A 526 2.66 -12.45 7.11
C VAL A 526 4.10 -12.14 7.53
N SER A 527 4.33 -11.08 8.32
CA SER A 527 5.63 -10.78 8.90
C SER A 527 6.13 -11.92 9.79
N LEU A 528 5.25 -12.53 10.59
CA LEU A 528 5.57 -13.70 11.40
C LEU A 528 6.03 -14.88 10.53
N ASP A 529 5.25 -15.25 9.51
CA ASP A 529 5.60 -16.34 8.59
C ASP A 529 6.95 -16.12 7.90
N LEU A 530 7.22 -14.89 7.44
CA LEU A 530 8.51 -14.55 6.82
C LEU A 530 9.68 -14.65 7.80
N ALA A 531 9.53 -14.11 9.01
CA ALA A 531 10.59 -14.14 10.00
C ALA A 531 10.91 -15.57 10.45
N LEU A 532 9.91 -16.46 10.51
CA LEU A 532 10.11 -17.88 10.81
C LEU A 532 10.85 -18.62 9.67
N ARG A 533 10.66 -18.21 8.40
CA ARG A 533 11.37 -18.78 7.23
C ARG A 533 12.84 -18.39 7.18
N VAL A 534 13.17 -17.14 7.50
CA VAL A 534 14.58 -16.67 7.48
C VAL A 534 15.44 -17.54 8.41
N GLY A 535 14.88 -18.01 9.52
CA GLY A 535 15.57 -18.94 10.43
C GLY A 535 15.75 -20.37 9.90
N SER A 536 14.99 -20.81 8.89
CA SER A 536 15.03 -22.20 8.39
C SER A 536 15.96 -22.41 7.19
N GLY A 537 16.45 -21.34 6.56
CA GLY A 537 17.36 -21.40 5.41
C GLY A 537 16.75 -21.94 4.11
N ASP A 538 15.41 -22.09 4.03
CA ASP A 538 14.69 -22.59 2.85
C ASP A 538 13.86 -21.47 2.21
N GLU A 539 14.52 -20.60 1.45
CA GLU A 539 13.88 -19.48 0.75
C GLU A 539 13.08 -19.90 -0.51
N SER A 540 13.21 -21.16 -0.94
CA SER A 540 12.84 -21.58 -2.30
C SER A 540 11.36 -21.98 -2.50
N ARG A 541 10.53 -22.01 -1.46
CA ARG A 541 9.24 -22.74 -1.48
C ARG A 541 7.98 -21.88 -1.29
N PHE A 542 7.78 -20.88 -2.14
CA PHE A 542 6.48 -20.18 -2.17
C PHE A 542 5.36 -20.96 -2.88
N GLU A 543 5.68 -21.97 -3.69
CA GLU A 543 4.72 -22.56 -4.64
C GLU A 543 3.98 -23.81 -4.13
N ASP A 544 4.39 -24.43 -3.03
CA ASP A 544 3.76 -25.66 -2.55
C ASP A 544 2.71 -25.39 -1.45
N ASN A 545 1.46 -25.79 -1.71
CA ASN A 545 0.38 -25.74 -0.71
C ASN A 545 0.71 -26.60 0.53
N SER A 546 1.55 -27.63 0.39
CA SER A 546 2.01 -28.46 1.51
C SER A 546 2.77 -27.64 2.57
N TYR A 547 3.37 -26.53 2.14
CA TYR A 547 4.08 -25.60 3.02
C TYR A 547 3.16 -24.96 4.04
N ILE A 548 1.93 -24.60 3.67
CA ILE A 548 1.03 -23.89 4.60
C ILE A 548 0.74 -24.79 5.79
N THR A 549 0.29 -26.02 5.58
CA THR A 549 -0.03 -26.92 6.70
C THR A 549 1.21 -27.28 7.52
N SER A 550 2.37 -27.51 6.88
CA SER A 550 3.61 -27.82 7.60
C SER A 550 4.14 -26.63 8.41
N GLY A 551 4.07 -25.41 7.87
CA GLY A 551 4.45 -24.18 8.57
C GLY A 551 3.62 -23.95 9.83
N TRP A 552 2.31 -24.19 9.77
CA TRP A 552 1.46 -24.17 10.97
C TRP A 552 1.91 -25.22 12.00
N ASN A 553 2.16 -26.46 11.59
CA ASN A 553 2.53 -27.52 12.52
C ASN A 553 3.86 -27.22 13.25
N VAL A 554 4.81 -26.58 12.55
CA VAL A 554 6.07 -26.10 13.16
C VAL A 554 5.78 -24.98 14.16
N LEU A 555 4.94 -24.01 13.79
CA LEU A 555 4.54 -22.93 14.69
C LEU A 555 3.81 -23.48 15.94
N GLU A 556 2.84 -24.37 15.74
CA GLU A 556 2.04 -24.99 16.80
C GLU A 556 2.92 -25.81 17.74
N SER A 557 3.79 -26.68 17.24
CA SER A 557 4.69 -27.47 18.11
C SER A 557 5.63 -26.58 18.94
N ASN A 558 6.19 -25.53 18.35
CA ASN A 558 7.06 -24.60 19.06
C ASN A 558 6.31 -23.79 20.14
N LEU A 559 5.09 -23.33 19.84
CA LEU A 559 4.33 -22.49 20.76
C LEU A 559 3.58 -23.29 21.82
N LYS A 560 2.99 -24.42 21.46
CA LYS A 560 2.11 -25.20 22.35
C LYS A 560 2.83 -25.66 23.61
N ASP A 561 4.03 -26.21 23.45
CA ASP A 561 4.80 -26.76 24.56
C ASP A 561 5.40 -25.65 25.44
N GLN A 562 5.83 -24.55 24.83
CA GLN A 562 6.54 -23.46 25.54
C GLN A 562 5.60 -22.43 26.17
N MET A 563 4.47 -22.12 25.54
CA MET A 563 3.50 -21.15 26.06
C MET A 563 2.60 -21.76 27.16
N GLY A 564 2.55 -23.09 27.25
CA GLY A 564 1.83 -23.81 28.30
C GLY A 564 0.39 -23.33 28.47
N MET A 565 0.10 -22.65 29.58
CA MET A 565 -1.25 -22.18 29.90
C MET A 565 -1.77 -21.03 29.03
N PHE A 566 -0.88 -20.28 28.37
CA PHE A 566 -1.25 -19.24 27.40
C PHE A 566 -1.65 -19.82 26.04
N TRP A 567 -1.42 -21.11 25.82
CA TRP A 567 -2.01 -21.85 24.71
C TRP A 567 -3.45 -22.25 25.05
N HIS A 568 -4.42 -21.62 24.38
CA HIS A 568 -5.84 -21.91 24.55
C HIS A 568 -6.35 -22.69 23.34
N GLU A 569 -6.66 -23.97 23.51
CA GLU A 569 -6.96 -24.89 22.39
C GLU A 569 -8.08 -24.38 21.46
N GLU A 570 -9.19 -23.86 22.01
CA GLU A 570 -10.29 -23.33 21.17
C GLU A 570 -9.91 -22.04 20.40
N LEU A 571 -8.95 -21.27 20.91
CA LEU A 571 -8.45 -20.08 20.21
C LEU A 571 -7.38 -20.48 19.20
N ALA A 572 -6.56 -21.48 19.51
CA ALA A 572 -5.53 -22.01 18.64
C ALA A 572 -6.11 -22.55 17.32
N GLU A 573 -7.26 -23.22 17.35
CA GLU A 573 -7.98 -23.61 16.12
C GLU A 573 -8.35 -22.39 15.25
N ARG A 574 -8.79 -21.29 15.87
CA ARG A 574 -9.10 -20.05 15.12
C ARG A 574 -7.83 -19.37 14.62
N TRP A 575 -6.78 -19.33 15.44
CA TRP A 575 -5.49 -18.78 15.03
C TRP A 575 -4.91 -19.53 13.84
N LYS A 576 -5.07 -20.86 13.80
CA LYS A 576 -4.73 -21.72 12.68
C LYS A 576 -5.46 -21.30 11.41
N ASP A 577 -6.79 -21.21 11.47
CA ASP A 577 -7.61 -20.84 10.31
C ASP A 577 -7.25 -19.44 9.78
N ASP A 578 -7.06 -18.47 10.69
CA ASP A 578 -6.68 -17.10 10.36
C ASP A 578 -5.29 -17.04 9.70
N TRP A 579 -4.33 -17.80 10.23
CA TRP A 579 -2.98 -17.89 9.68
C TRP A 579 -2.96 -18.58 8.31
N ILE A 580 -3.58 -19.77 8.18
CA ILE A 580 -3.67 -20.52 6.91
C ILE A 580 -4.31 -19.64 5.83
N THR A 581 -5.42 -18.99 6.14
CA THR A 581 -6.14 -18.11 5.21
C THR A 581 -5.27 -16.92 4.79
N THR A 582 -4.52 -16.35 5.73
CA THR A 582 -3.59 -15.25 5.47
C THR A 582 -2.46 -15.67 4.54
N ILE A 583 -1.80 -16.79 4.80
CA ILE A 583 -0.69 -17.26 3.96
C ILE A 583 -1.18 -17.71 2.57
N ALA A 584 -2.33 -18.40 2.49
CA ALA A 584 -2.94 -18.78 1.22
C ALA A 584 -3.33 -17.56 0.38
N ARG A 585 -3.88 -16.51 1.01
CA ARG A 585 -4.15 -15.23 0.34
C ARG A 585 -2.86 -14.62 -0.19
N GLN A 586 -1.79 -14.65 0.59
CA GLN A 586 -0.51 -14.09 0.24
C GLN A 586 0.14 -14.82 -0.96
N GLN A 587 0.09 -16.15 -0.98
CA GLN A 587 0.52 -16.98 -2.10
C GLN A 587 -0.31 -16.73 -3.36
N ARG A 588 -1.64 -16.61 -3.24
CA ARG A 588 -2.52 -16.27 -4.38
C ARG A 588 -2.15 -14.93 -4.99
N TRP A 589 -1.86 -13.94 -4.16
CA TRP A 589 -1.37 -12.65 -4.65
C TRP A 589 -0.05 -12.81 -5.40
N ALA A 590 0.84 -13.70 -4.94
CA ALA A 590 2.14 -13.91 -5.58
C ALA A 590 1.95 -14.52 -6.97
N GLY A 591 1.16 -15.61 -7.05
CA GLY A 591 0.88 -16.31 -8.30
C GLY A 591 0.09 -15.49 -9.33
N THR A 592 -0.70 -14.50 -8.90
CA THR A 592 -1.46 -13.62 -9.82
C THR A 592 -0.64 -12.44 -10.35
N GLY A 593 0.63 -12.32 -9.96
CA GLY A 593 1.44 -11.16 -10.30
C GLY A 593 0.95 -9.87 -9.63
N LEU A 594 0.02 -9.93 -8.67
CA LEU A 594 -0.36 -8.76 -7.84
C LEU A 594 0.78 -8.30 -6.92
N TRP A 595 1.83 -9.11 -6.79
CA TRP A 595 3.10 -8.69 -6.19
C TRP A 595 3.98 -7.92 -7.18
N ILE A 596 3.83 -8.23 -8.47
CA ILE A 596 4.61 -7.71 -9.59
C ILE A 596 4.02 -6.40 -10.09
N ILE A 597 2.70 -6.24 -10.04
CA ILE A 597 1.95 -5.13 -10.63
C ILE A 597 1.17 -4.37 -9.54
N GLY A 598 1.90 -3.85 -8.56
CA GLY A 598 1.43 -2.80 -7.66
C GLY A 598 0.26 -3.18 -6.76
N ALA A 599 -0.18 -2.25 -5.91
CA ALA A 599 -1.19 -2.55 -4.90
C ALA A 599 -2.42 -3.22 -5.53
N PRO A 600 -2.96 -4.30 -4.93
CA PRO A 600 -4.06 -5.03 -5.52
C PRO A 600 -5.23 -4.08 -5.79
N LYS A 601 -5.66 -3.99 -7.06
CA LYS A 601 -6.90 -3.29 -7.45
C LYS A 601 -8.01 -3.80 -6.54
N THR A 602 -8.52 -2.94 -5.65
CA THR A 602 -9.58 -3.18 -4.66
C THR A 602 -10.25 -4.55 -4.81
N LEU A 603 -9.64 -5.54 -4.17
CA LEU A 603 -10.24 -6.85 -4.00
C LEU A 603 -11.03 -6.80 -2.71
N ASP A 604 -12.26 -7.27 -2.75
CA ASP A 604 -13.06 -7.52 -1.55
C ASP A 604 -12.31 -8.44 -0.60
N ALA A 605 -12.75 -8.49 0.66
CA ALA A 605 -12.22 -9.42 1.66
C ALA A 605 -12.11 -10.87 1.13
N ASP A 606 -12.99 -11.24 0.18
CA ASP A 606 -13.07 -12.56 -0.46
C ASP A 606 -12.23 -12.71 -1.76
N GLY A 607 -11.49 -11.67 -2.17
CA GLY A 607 -10.69 -11.67 -3.40
C GLY A 607 -11.49 -11.40 -4.69
N ARG A 608 -12.71 -10.86 -4.61
CA ARG A 608 -13.53 -10.50 -5.78
C ARG A 608 -13.37 -9.01 -6.11
N GLN A 609 -13.33 -8.65 -7.39
CA GLN A 609 -13.36 -7.25 -7.84
C GLN A 609 -14.80 -6.71 -7.69
N GLY A 610 -15.06 -5.77 -6.77
CA GLY A 610 -16.38 -5.11 -6.77
C GLY A 610 -16.82 -4.29 -5.56
N GLY A 611 -16.24 -4.45 -4.39
CA GLY A 611 -16.69 -3.75 -3.19
C GLY A 611 -16.01 -2.41 -2.97
N ASN A 612 -16.76 -1.54 -2.30
CA ASN A 612 -16.34 -0.19 -1.92
C ASN A 612 -15.25 -0.17 -0.84
N GLU A 613 -14.71 -1.33 -0.45
CA GLU A 613 -13.68 -1.44 0.57
C GLU A 613 -12.32 -1.10 -0.07
N LYS A 614 -11.97 0.18 0.02
CA LYS A 614 -10.69 0.69 -0.46
C LYS A 614 -9.56 0.01 0.31
N VAL A 615 -8.63 -0.60 -0.42
CA VAL A 615 -7.36 -1.06 0.14
C VAL A 615 -6.59 0.20 0.56
N ASP A 616 -6.25 0.31 1.85
CA ASP A 616 -5.37 1.37 2.35
C ASP A 616 -3.94 0.95 2.02
N VAL A 617 -3.28 1.76 1.20
CA VAL A 617 -1.98 1.43 0.60
C VAL A 617 -0.88 1.40 1.64
N VAL A 618 -1.04 2.21 2.69
CA VAL A 618 -0.10 2.32 3.81
C VAL A 618 0.39 0.95 4.26
N GLU A 619 -0.53 0.00 4.40
CA GLU A 619 -0.24 -1.33 4.94
C GLU A 619 0.47 -2.23 3.94
N HIS A 620 0.28 -2.02 2.63
CA HIS A 620 1.06 -2.71 1.60
C HIS A 620 2.51 -2.23 1.56
N LEU A 621 2.75 -0.94 1.79
CA LEU A 621 4.11 -0.40 1.88
C LEU A 621 4.82 -0.90 3.14
N ILE A 622 4.12 -0.93 4.29
CA ILE A 622 4.65 -1.53 5.52
C ILE A 622 4.93 -3.01 5.33
N LEU A 623 3.99 -3.76 4.71
CA LEU A 623 4.18 -5.18 4.39
C LEU A 623 5.44 -5.39 3.54
N LYS A 624 5.67 -4.53 2.53
CA LYS A 624 6.87 -4.58 1.69
C LYS A 624 8.15 -4.31 2.48
N ASP A 625 8.19 -3.24 3.26
CA ASP A 625 9.35 -2.87 4.08
C ASP A 625 9.62 -3.95 5.14
N ALA A 626 8.59 -4.59 5.68
CA ALA A 626 8.71 -5.70 6.64
C ALA A 626 9.29 -6.99 6.07
N ARG A 627 9.41 -7.13 4.75
CA ARG A 627 10.03 -8.30 4.13
C ARG A 627 11.53 -8.15 3.94
N ASP A 628 12.08 -6.95 4.16
CA ASP A 628 13.39 -6.52 3.65
C ASP A 628 13.57 -6.71 2.12
N THR A 629 12.52 -7.14 1.41
CA THR A 629 12.47 -7.18 -0.05
C THR A 629 11.99 -5.83 -0.54
N LEU A 630 12.93 -4.94 -0.84
CA LEU A 630 12.70 -3.84 -1.77
C LEU A 630 11.97 -4.36 -3.02
N PRO A 631 11.17 -3.55 -3.73
CA PRO A 631 10.23 -4.04 -4.75
C PRO A 631 10.92 -4.85 -5.85
N PHE A 632 10.92 -6.17 -5.72
CA PHE A 632 11.29 -7.07 -6.81
C PHE A 632 10.10 -7.13 -7.78
N VAL A 633 10.15 -6.35 -8.87
CA VAL A 633 9.26 -6.59 -10.01
C VAL A 633 9.78 -7.85 -10.69
N SER A 634 9.33 -9.02 -10.21
CA SER A 634 9.70 -10.31 -10.80
C SER A 634 9.53 -10.27 -12.31
N ARG A 635 10.48 -10.90 -13.02
CA ARG A 635 10.28 -11.29 -14.41
C ARG A 635 8.90 -11.95 -14.52
N SER A 636 8.10 -11.49 -15.48
CA SER A 636 6.83 -12.11 -15.86
C SER A 636 6.94 -13.64 -15.78
N PRO A 637 6.02 -14.36 -15.10
CA PRO A 637 5.98 -15.81 -15.21
C PRO A 637 5.84 -16.13 -16.69
N ARG A 638 6.79 -16.90 -17.21
CA ARG A 638 6.91 -17.36 -18.60
C ARG A 638 5.50 -17.61 -19.17
N GLY A 639 5.03 -16.74 -20.08
CA GLY A 639 3.72 -16.95 -20.72
C GLY A 639 3.13 -15.76 -21.46
N ILE A 640 3.46 -14.52 -21.09
CA ILE A 640 2.98 -13.34 -21.83
C ILE A 640 4.19 -12.46 -22.13
N GLY A 641 4.75 -12.62 -23.34
CA GLY A 641 5.58 -11.58 -23.95
C GLY A 641 7.10 -11.80 -24.00
N ALA A 642 7.58 -13.00 -24.35
CA ALA A 642 8.90 -13.12 -25.00
C ALA A 642 8.91 -12.52 -26.42
N CYS A 643 7.76 -12.08 -26.95
CA CYS A 643 7.67 -11.41 -28.27
C CYS A 643 7.95 -9.89 -28.26
N TRP A 644 8.37 -9.27 -27.14
CA TRP A 644 8.56 -7.81 -27.09
C TRP A 644 10.02 -7.35 -27.23
N LEU A 645 10.97 -8.28 -27.33
CA LEU A 645 12.41 -7.95 -27.47
C LEU A 645 13.12 -8.71 -28.60
N GLU A 646 12.40 -9.51 -29.39
CA GLU A 646 12.90 -10.11 -30.63
C GLU A 646 11.86 -9.87 -31.74
N ASN A 647 11.86 -8.66 -32.30
CA ASN A 647 11.52 -8.34 -33.69
C ASN A 647 11.84 -6.87 -33.99
#